data_AF-A0A0E0B1I9-F1
#
_entry.id   AF-A0A0E0B1I9-F1
#
_cell.length_a   1.000
_cell.length_b   1.000
_cell.length_c   1.000
_cell.angle_alpha   90.00
_cell.angle_beta   90.00
_cell.angle_gamma   90.00
#
_symmetry.space_group_name_H-M   'P 1'
#
loop_
_entity.id
_entity.type
_entity.pdbx_description
1 polymer ?
#
loop_
_entity_poly.entity_id
_entity_poly.type
_entity_poly.pdbx_seq_one_letter_code
_entity_poly.pdbx_strand_id
1 'polypeptide(L)'
;MDRMMFRLYRVGIKLPTIEVRYKNLNVEAESYVGSRGLPTILNTYANILKNDLAIRFSWLWKNITVVGLGWNTPINRKNLFLELLRREEEENITPDPETDIYLKAATTGEEKAEIVTNHILKILGLDICADTIVGDNMLRGISGGQKRRLTTAPNVDSAAEMLVTLGRALFMDEISNGLDSSTTFQIVNTIQQTIHVLGGTAVIALLQPAPETYELFDDIILLSDGQVVYSGPRDHVLEFFKSLGFKCPERKGVADFLQEVTSRKDQKQYWIHGDDTYRYIPVTVIAEAFQCFHVGQAIRSELAIPFDNSKSHIAALKTSKHGVNLKKILKANIDREILLLKRKSFLYIFNALQLTLVAIIAMSVFIRTNMHHDSIENGRMYMGVQFFGTLAIMFKGLAEMGAALANLPVFFKQRDLLFYPAWTYSLPSWIIKTPISFLNTIIWVSITYYVIGFDPNIERQFLVLFVMSEAICGLFRFIAALTRHPVVASTVSEFCILIVMVSSGFILSRDEVKKWLIWEYWTSPLMYALNALAVNEFLSPSWNEALPGFREPLGRLVLESRGVFPEAKWYWIGLGALLGYVLLFNILYTICLSILTYAEGGNNDEATSSNANHNSSPARKGSILPFVPVYMTFEDIRYSIDMPKALKVQGMAGSRLELLKDLSGSFRPGVLTALMGISGAGKTTLLDVLAGRKTSGHIHGNITVSGYPKKQETFSRVSGYCEQNDIHSPNLTVYESLMFSAWLRLPAEINSMARKRFIDEFMELVELFPLKDALVGLPGLSGLSTEQRKRLTIAVELVANPSIVFMDEPTSGLDARAAAIVMRTVRNIVDMGRTVVCTIHQPSIDIFESFDELFLMKRGGEAIYVGPLGQHSCELIKYFEKPAIELLSFLKSIEGVRKIKHGYNPSTWMLEVTSTLQEQITGVNFTQVYKNSELYRRNKNLIKELSTPHDGSSDLLFPTKYSQSFVIQCLACLWKQRLSYWRNPPYIAVNFFFTVVIALLFGTMFWGVGRKRQSQQALLSAMGSMYSTCFTLGVPNSSSVQPVVNIERTVFYRERASHMYSPLPYALGQVVVELPYIFLQTLIYGVIVYSMMGYEWTCTKFFWYMFFMYFTLSYFTFYGMMAADDKFDNGVRVSDFVESYFGYNLDLLWVAAMAVVSFAILFAILFGFSLKLFNFQKR
;
A
#
# COMPACT_ATOMS: atom_id res chain seq x y z
N MET A 1 -27.70 13.22 22.79
CA MET A 1 -28.34 13.61 21.51
C MET A 1 -29.85 13.65 21.62
N ASP A 2 -30.53 12.64 22.18
CA ASP A 2 -32.00 12.68 22.40
C ASP A 2 -32.49 13.89 23.21
N ARG A 3 -31.73 14.29 24.24
CA ARG A 3 -31.99 15.51 25.03
C ARG A 3 -32.03 16.78 24.17
N MET A 4 -31.26 16.83 23.09
CA MET A 4 -31.19 17.97 22.16
C MET A 4 -32.37 17.98 21.20
N MET A 5 -32.85 16.81 20.75
CA MET A 5 -34.06 16.73 19.95
C MET A 5 -35.31 17.05 20.76
N PHE A 6 -35.37 16.61 22.01
CA PHE A 6 -36.43 17.03 22.92
C PHE A 6 -36.49 18.57 23.06
N ARG A 7 -35.33 19.24 23.10
CA ARG A 7 -35.24 20.71 23.09
C ARG A 7 -35.75 21.33 21.78
N LEU A 8 -35.29 20.84 20.62
CA LEU A 8 -35.75 21.31 19.31
C LEU A 8 -37.26 21.15 19.11
N TYR A 9 -37.82 20.01 19.51
CA TYR A 9 -39.25 19.72 19.43
C TYR A 9 -40.07 20.61 20.38
N ARG A 10 -39.59 20.80 21.61
CA ARG A 10 -40.26 21.67 22.60
C ARG A 10 -40.38 23.11 22.11
N VAL A 11 -39.41 23.55 21.30
CA VAL A 11 -39.29 24.91 20.77
C VAL A 11 -39.86 25.03 19.33
N GLY A 12 -40.47 23.96 18.81
CA GLY A 12 -41.17 23.94 17.52
C GLY A 12 -40.28 24.09 16.29
N ILE A 13 -38.98 23.79 16.38
CA ILE A 13 -38.04 23.89 15.26
C ILE A 13 -38.06 22.57 14.45
N LYS A 14 -38.61 22.60 13.24
CA LYS A 14 -38.54 21.47 12.29
C LYS A 14 -37.23 21.50 11.51
N LEU A 15 -36.51 20.37 11.50
CA LEU A 15 -35.30 20.23 10.68
C LEU A 15 -35.68 20.13 9.20
N PRO A 16 -34.99 20.85 8.29
CA PRO A 16 -35.28 20.74 6.88
C PRO A 16 -34.92 19.35 6.34
N THR A 17 -35.79 18.75 5.52
CA THR A 17 -35.54 17.46 4.86
C THR A 17 -34.95 17.66 3.47
N ILE A 18 -34.21 16.67 2.99
CA ILE A 18 -33.70 16.60 1.61
C ILE A 18 -34.20 15.30 1.02
N GLU A 19 -34.77 15.35 -0.18
CA GLU A 19 -35.21 14.17 -0.90
C GLU A 19 -34.39 14.02 -2.18
N VAL A 20 -33.85 12.82 -2.43
CA VAL A 20 -33.05 12.50 -3.61
C VAL A 20 -33.83 11.49 -4.45
N ARG A 21 -34.18 11.86 -5.68
CA ARG A 21 -34.89 11.00 -6.63
C ARG A 21 -34.09 10.80 -7.91
N TYR A 22 -34.09 9.57 -8.42
CA TYR A 22 -33.52 9.21 -9.71
C TYR A 22 -34.52 8.35 -10.49
N LYS A 23 -34.56 8.50 -11.83
CA LYS A 23 -35.44 7.73 -12.70
C LYS A 23 -34.63 7.24 -13.89
N ASN A 24 -34.62 5.92 -14.11
CA ASN A 24 -33.90 5.26 -15.20
C ASN A 24 -32.39 5.60 -15.25
N LEU A 25 -31.71 5.54 -14.11
CA LEU A 25 -30.26 5.72 -14.07
C LEU A 25 -29.59 4.49 -14.72
N ASN A 26 -29.07 4.65 -15.93
CA ASN A 26 -28.24 3.64 -16.58
C ASN A 26 -26.78 4.09 -16.52
N VAL A 27 -25.90 3.22 -16.04
CA VAL A 27 -24.45 3.47 -15.99
C VAL A 27 -23.79 2.53 -16.99
N GLU A 28 -23.31 3.09 -18.09
CA GLU A 28 -22.57 2.34 -19.11
C GLU A 28 -21.08 2.58 -18.91
N ALA A 29 -20.30 1.50 -18.86
CA ALA A 29 -18.84 1.56 -18.79
C ALA A 29 -18.25 0.74 -19.94
N GLU A 30 -17.26 1.31 -20.64
CA GLU A 30 -16.49 0.55 -21.63
C GLU A 30 -15.48 -0.34 -20.91
N SER A 31 -15.81 -1.63 -20.74
CA SER A 31 -14.89 -2.64 -20.22
C SER A 31 -14.25 -3.44 -21.35
N TYR A 32 -12.92 -3.57 -21.34
CA TYR A 32 -12.21 -4.36 -22.35
C TYR A 32 -12.19 -5.83 -21.95
N VAL A 33 -13.07 -6.65 -22.54
CA VAL A 33 -13.13 -8.10 -22.27
C VAL A 33 -12.36 -8.90 -23.32
N GLY A 34 -11.41 -9.74 -22.87
CA GLY A 34 -10.86 -10.87 -23.64
C GLY A 34 -9.42 -10.71 -24.20
N SER A 35 -8.64 -11.81 -24.11
CA SER A 35 -7.32 -12.22 -24.69
C SER A 35 -6.19 -11.21 -24.99
N ARG A 36 -6.48 -9.92 -25.17
CA ARG A 36 -5.54 -8.79 -25.10
C ARG A 36 -5.14 -8.42 -23.66
N GLY A 37 -5.72 -9.10 -22.65
CA GLY A 37 -5.51 -8.80 -21.23
C GLY A 37 -4.11 -9.07 -20.69
N LEU A 38 -3.25 -9.80 -21.43
CA LEU A 38 -1.85 -9.91 -21.06
C LEU A 38 -1.09 -8.65 -21.53
N PRO A 39 -0.47 -7.89 -20.60
CA PRO A 39 0.29 -6.70 -20.95
C PRO A 39 1.52 -7.15 -21.75
N THR A 40 1.51 -6.84 -23.05
CA THR A 40 2.66 -6.99 -23.94
C THR A 40 3.16 -5.62 -24.33
N ILE A 41 4.45 -5.52 -24.69
CA ILE A 41 5.10 -4.26 -25.10
C ILE A 41 4.26 -3.52 -26.16
N LEU A 42 3.76 -4.22 -27.17
CA LEU A 42 2.92 -3.64 -28.24
C LEU A 42 1.57 -3.14 -27.73
N ASN A 43 0.89 -3.92 -26.88
CA ASN A 43 -0.39 -3.52 -26.30
C ASN A 43 -0.25 -2.30 -25.39
N THR A 44 0.85 -2.19 -24.65
CA THR A 44 1.11 -1.05 -23.76
C THR A 44 1.33 0.24 -24.55
N TYR A 45 2.12 0.24 -25.62
CA TYR A 45 2.24 1.44 -26.47
C TYR A 45 0.90 1.83 -27.10
N ALA A 46 0.13 0.85 -27.59
CA ALA A 46 -1.19 1.10 -28.16
C ALA A 46 -2.17 1.69 -27.13
N ASN A 47 -2.13 1.22 -25.88
CA ASN A 47 -2.98 1.71 -24.80
C ASN A 47 -2.56 3.09 -24.29
N ILE A 48 -1.26 3.38 -24.17
CA ILE A 48 -0.77 4.72 -23.78
C ILE A 48 -1.23 5.76 -24.80
N LEU A 49 -1.03 5.49 -26.10
CA LEU A 49 -1.45 6.39 -27.17
C LEU A 49 -2.97 6.61 -27.19
N LYS A 50 -3.77 5.59 -26.88
CA LYS A 50 -5.24 5.68 -26.87
C LYS A 50 -5.81 6.33 -25.62
N ASN A 51 -5.27 6.04 -24.44
CA ASN A 51 -5.73 6.64 -23.18
C ASN A 51 -5.45 8.15 -23.15
N ASP A 52 -4.29 8.60 -23.62
CA ASP A 52 -3.98 10.04 -23.71
C ASP A 52 -4.86 10.77 -24.74
N LEU A 53 -5.34 10.07 -25.79
CA LEU A 53 -6.34 10.62 -26.71
C LEU A 53 -7.76 10.60 -26.13
N ALA A 54 -8.15 9.57 -25.38
CA ALA A 54 -9.49 9.40 -24.82
C ALA A 54 -9.81 10.43 -23.71
N ILE A 55 -8.79 10.84 -22.93
CA ILE A 55 -8.91 11.89 -21.90
C ILE A 55 -9.42 13.23 -22.49
N ARG A 56 -9.24 13.48 -23.79
CA ARG A 56 -9.76 14.70 -24.45
C ARG A 56 -11.28 14.68 -24.70
N PHE A 57 -11.97 13.55 -24.60
CA PHE A 57 -13.39 13.43 -24.95
C PHE A 57 -14.35 13.25 -23.76
N SER A 58 -13.87 12.91 -22.56
CA SER A 58 -14.72 12.69 -21.38
C SER A 58 -15.38 13.96 -20.80
N TRP A 59 -15.07 15.14 -21.33
CA TRP A 59 -15.62 16.43 -20.85
C TRP A 59 -17.12 16.62 -21.14
N LEU A 60 -17.74 15.73 -21.93
CA LEU A 60 -19.09 15.91 -22.48
C LEU A 60 -20.24 15.23 -21.70
N TRP A 61 -19.99 14.45 -20.64
CA TRP A 61 -21.02 13.55 -20.07
C TRP A 61 -21.25 13.58 -18.55
N LYS A 62 -20.90 14.66 -17.84
CA LYS A 62 -21.32 14.84 -16.43
C LYS A 62 -22.51 15.81 -16.32
N ASN A 63 -23.71 15.33 -16.68
CA ASN A 63 -24.97 16.01 -16.36
C ASN A 63 -25.76 15.18 -15.33
N ILE A 64 -25.40 15.31 -14.05
CA ILE A 64 -26.39 15.14 -12.97
C ILE A 64 -26.85 16.55 -12.62
N THR A 65 -28.00 16.93 -13.17
CA THR A 65 -28.59 18.25 -12.94
C THR A 65 -29.37 18.21 -11.62
N VAL A 66 -28.77 18.69 -10.53
CA VAL A 66 -29.56 19.11 -9.35
C VAL A 66 -30.19 20.45 -9.71
N VAL A 67 -31.48 20.44 -10.03
CA VAL A 67 -32.22 21.65 -10.42
C VAL A 67 -32.51 22.50 -9.17
N GLY A 68 -32.10 23.76 -9.18
CA GLY A 68 -32.50 24.76 -8.18
C GLY A 68 -32.09 26.17 -8.59
N LEU A 69 -33.01 26.93 -9.18
CA LEU A 69 -32.85 28.34 -9.58
C LEU A 69 -33.37 29.29 -8.49
N GLY A 70 -32.48 30.16 -7.97
CA GLY A 70 -32.75 31.48 -7.33
C GLY A 70 -33.58 31.50 -6.02
N TRP A 71 -33.42 32.38 -5.02
CA TRP A 71 -32.58 33.56 -4.77
C TRP A 71 -32.32 33.69 -3.25
N ASN A 72 -31.13 34.18 -2.88
CA ASN A 72 -30.63 34.70 -1.60
C ASN A 72 -31.40 34.44 -0.28
N THR A 73 -30.85 33.55 0.58
CA THR A 73 -30.37 33.85 1.97
C THR A 73 -29.92 32.55 2.70
N PRO A 74 -28.75 32.51 3.37
CA PRO A 74 -28.26 31.30 4.04
C PRO A 74 -28.65 31.23 5.53
N ILE A 75 -29.35 30.18 5.97
CA ILE A 75 -29.35 29.77 7.38
C ILE A 75 -28.24 28.74 7.59
N ASN A 76 -27.11 29.21 8.08
CA ASN A 76 -25.99 28.40 8.56
C ASN A 76 -26.44 27.60 9.81
N ARG A 77 -25.88 26.42 10.12
CA ARG A 77 -26.20 25.65 11.35
C ARG A 77 -26.04 26.49 12.63
N LYS A 78 -25.14 27.49 12.58
CA LYS A 78 -24.99 28.54 13.59
C LYS A 78 -26.29 29.31 13.83
N ASN A 79 -27.02 29.67 12.77
CA ASN A 79 -28.29 30.40 12.87
C ASN A 79 -29.41 29.51 13.41
N LEU A 80 -29.41 28.20 13.12
CA LEU A 80 -30.35 27.25 13.74
C LEU A 80 -30.13 27.13 15.25
N PHE A 81 -28.87 27.04 15.70
CA PHE A 81 -28.55 26.98 17.12
C PHE A 81 -28.69 28.32 17.84
N LEU A 82 -28.41 29.43 17.16
CA LEU A 82 -28.74 30.77 17.67
C LEU A 82 -30.25 30.96 17.78
N GLU A 83 -31.04 30.46 16.83
CA GLU A 83 -32.51 30.51 16.87
C GLU A 83 -33.08 29.61 17.97
N LEU A 84 -32.48 28.43 18.20
CA LEU A 84 -32.83 27.58 19.35
C LEU A 84 -32.54 28.29 20.67
N LEU A 85 -31.33 28.84 20.84
CA LEU A 85 -30.97 29.60 22.04
C LEU A 85 -31.91 30.80 22.26
N ARG A 86 -32.22 31.55 21.17
CA ARG A 86 -33.15 32.69 21.19
C ARG A 86 -34.55 32.28 21.64
N ARG A 87 -35.11 31.20 21.10
CA ARG A 87 -36.46 30.74 21.45
C ARG A 87 -36.53 30.08 22.83
N GLU A 88 -35.46 29.44 23.29
CA GLU A 88 -35.36 28.95 24.66
C GLU A 88 -35.33 30.09 25.69
N GLU A 89 -34.70 31.22 25.35
CA GLU A 89 -34.77 32.47 26.11
C GLU A 89 -36.19 33.07 26.08
N GLU A 90 -36.86 33.07 24.92
CA GLU A 90 -38.26 33.55 24.79
C GLU A 90 -39.26 32.70 25.61
N GLU A 91 -39.03 31.39 25.71
CA GLU A 91 -39.89 30.46 26.46
C GLU A 91 -39.44 30.21 27.92
N ASN A 92 -38.42 30.92 28.42
CA ASN A 92 -37.86 30.75 29.77
C ASN A 92 -37.51 29.28 30.13
N ILE A 93 -36.93 28.55 29.19
CA ILE A 93 -36.56 27.14 29.38
C ILE A 93 -35.13 27.08 29.95
N THR A 94 -34.94 26.49 31.14
CA THR A 94 -33.61 26.25 31.70
C THR A 94 -32.94 25.04 31.01
N PRO A 95 -31.80 25.22 30.32
CA PRO A 95 -31.15 24.13 29.60
C PRO A 95 -30.28 23.25 30.52
N ASP A 96 -30.10 22.00 30.11
CA ASP A 96 -29.21 21.03 30.78
C ASP A 96 -27.73 21.47 30.69
N PRO A 97 -26.98 21.61 31.82
CA PRO A 97 -25.67 22.25 31.83
C PRO A 97 -24.63 21.62 30.91
N GLU A 98 -24.54 20.29 30.86
CA GLU A 98 -23.57 19.58 30.00
C GLU A 98 -23.88 19.76 28.51
N THR A 99 -25.16 19.66 28.15
CA THR A 99 -25.63 19.83 26.77
C THR A 99 -25.50 21.28 26.32
N ASP A 100 -25.72 22.23 27.24
CA ASP A 100 -25.60 23.67 27.01
C ASP A 100 -24.14 24.12 26.86
N ILE A 101 -23.19 23.55 27.62
CA ILE A 101 -21.75 23.76 27.44
C ILE A 101 -21.31 23.28 26.05
N TYR A 102 -21.74 22.09 25.64
CA TYR A 102 -21.46 21.57 24.29
C TYR A 102 -22.06 22.47 23.20
N LEU A 103 -23.29 22.94 23.38
CA LEU A 103 -23.98 23.81 22.42
C LEU A 103 -23.31 25.19 22.33
N LYS A 104 -22.97 25.80 23.46
CA LYS A 104 -22.25 27.08 23.55
C LYS A 104 -20.86 26.97 22.93
N ALA A 105 -20.10 25.91 23.22
CA ALA A 105 -18.82 25.62 22.58
C ALA A 105 -18.96 25.39 21.06
N ALA A 106 -20.05 24.74 20.61
CA ALA A 106 -20.36 24.59 19.19
C ALA A 106 -20.72 25.94 18.49
N THR A 107 -21.06 26.98 19.24
CA THR A 107 -21.36 28.33 18.72
C THR A 107 -20.15 29.29 18.66
N THR A 108 -19.09 29.11 19.46
CA THR A 108 -17.86 29.94 19.53
C THR A 108 -16.71 29.46 18.62
N GLY A 109 -16.11 30.34 17.81
CA GLY A 109 -15.51 30.05 16.49
C GLY A 109 -14.34 29.05 16.34
N GLU A 110 -13.45 28.86 17.33
CA GLU A 110 -12.19 28.10 17.16
C GLU A 110 -12.14 26.78 17.95
N GLU A 111 -12.79 26.68 19.12
CA GLU A 111 -12.89 25.44 19.92
C GLU A 111 -13.85 24.38 19.31
N LYS A 112 -14.60 24.76 18.26
CA LYS A 112 -15.60 23.93 17.55
C LYS A 112 -15.04 22.63 16.97
N ALA A 113 -13.90 22.73 16.29
CA ALA A 113 -13.40 21.63 15.48
C ALA A 113 -12.79 20.54 16.37
N GLU A 114 -12.08 20.94 17.42
CA GLU A 114 -11.39 20.04 18.33
C GLU A 114 -12.37 19.22 19.18
N ILE A 115 -13.40 19.85 19.75
CA ILE A 115 -14.41 19.15 20.57
C ILE A 115 -15.20 18.13 19.72
N VAL A 116 -15.61 18.51 18.51
CA VAL A 116 -16.32 17.61 17.59
C VAL A 116 -15.40 16.48 17.13
N THR A 117 -14.15 16.79 16.79
CA THR A 117 -13.16 15.78 16.38
C THR A 117 -12.85 14.79 17.51
N ASN A 118 -12.61 15.28 18.73
CA ASN A 118 -12.35 14.44 19.90
C ASN A 118 -13.55 13.56 20.26
N HIS A 119 -14.78 14.09 20.11
CA HIS A 119 -15.99 13.31 20.32
C HIS A 119 -16.12 12.19 19.27
N ILE A 120 -15.86 12.49 17.99
CA ILE A 120 -15.89 11.50 16.91
C ILE A 120 -14.77 10.46 17.07
N LEU A 121 -13.55 10.88 17.45
CA LEU A 121 -12.45 9.96 17.75
C LEU A 121 -12.82 9.01 18.90
N LYS A 122 -13.52 9.50 19.92
CA LYS A 122 -14.00 8.67 21.03
C LYS A 122 -15.08 7.69 20.60
N ILE A 123 -16.02 8.12 19.76
CA ILE A 123 -17.05 7.24 19.15
C ILE A 123 -16.39 6.11 18.34
N LEU A 124 -15.36 6.44 17.58
CA LEU A 124 -14.62 5.46 16.77
C LEU A 124 -13.63 4.62 17.60
N GLY A 125 -13.48 4.87 18.90
CA GLY A 125 -12.50 4.19 19.76
C GLY A 125 -11.05 4.43 19.31
N LEU A 126 -10.76 5.63 18.81
CA LEU A 126 -9.47 6.12 18.33
C LEU A 126 -8.85 7.18 19.25
N ASP A 127 -9.46 7.45 20.41
CA ASP A 127 -9.00 8.42 21.41
C ASP A 127 -7.59 8.10 21.95
N ILE A 128 -7.31 6.82 22.21
CA ILE A 128 -5.99 6.37 22.69
C ILE A 128 -4.88 6.62 21.65
N CYS A 129 -5.23 6.67 20.36
CA CYS A 129 -4.27 6.84 19.26
C CYS A 129 -4.38 8.19 18.53
N ALA A 130 -5.10 9.18 19.09
CA ALA A 130 -5.35 10.46 18.44
C ALA A 130 -4.06 11.18 17.98
N ASP A 131 -3.00 11.13 18.79
CA ASP A 131 -1.70 11.74 18.50
C ASP A 131 -0.68 10.80 17.83
N THR A 132 -1.08 9.56 17.56
CA THR A 132 -0.19 8.57 16.92
C THR A 132 -0.19 8.77 15.41
N ILE A 133 0.98 8.74 14.78
CA ILE A 133 1.10 8.82 13.31
C ILE A 133 0.39 7.60 12.71
N VAL A 134 -0.43 7.81 11.67
CA VAL A 134 -1.15 6.73 10.98
C VAL A 134 -0.18 5.69 10.42
N GLY A 135 0.96 6.14 9.88
CA GLY A 135 2.06 5.31 9.39
C GLY A 135 1.85 4.85 7.95
N ASP A 136 2.95 4.65 7.23
CA ASP A 136 3.01 4.14 5.86
C ASP A 136 3.85 2.85 5.82
N ASN A 137 4.26 2.38 4.63
CA ASN A 137 5.10 1.19 4.50
C ASN A 137 6.49 1.38 5.15
N MET A 138 6.93 2.63 5.38
CA MET A 138 8.24 2.97 5.93
C MET A 138 8.20 3.33 7.43
N LEU A 139 7.08 3.84 7.94
CA LEU A 139 6.87 4.31 9.31
C LEU A 139 5.73 3.55 9.98
N ARG A 140 6.05 2.80 11.03
CA ARG A 140 5.05 2.14 11.88
C ARG A 140 4.12 3.18 12.49
N GLY A 141 2.82 2.97 12.34
CA GLY A 141 1.79 3.81 12.91
C GLY A 141 0.66 3.03 13.59
N ILE A 142 -0.57 3.53 13.48
CA ILE A 142 -1.75 2.88 14.07
C ILE A 142 -2.01 1.50 13.44
N SER A 143 -2.65 0.60 14.18
CA SER A 143 -2.91 -0.78 13.73
C SER A 143 -3.80 -0.83 12.49
N GLY A 144 -3.77 -1.92 11.72
CA GLY A 144 -4.63 -2.07 10.52
C GLY A 144 -6.12 -1.81 10.81
N GLY A 145 -6.66 -2.38 11.90
CA GLY A 145 -8.05 -2.13 12.32
C GLY A 145 -8.31 -0.68 12.76
N GLN A 146 -7.34 0.01 13.35
CA GLN A 146 -7.44 1.44 13.66
C GLN A 146 -7.36 2.31 12.40
N LYS A 147 -6.48 1.98 11.46
CA LYS A 147 -6.41 2.62 10.13
C LYS A 147 -7.77 2.50 9.45
N ARG A 148 -8.39 1.32 9.44
CA ARG A 148 -9.70 1.12 8.80
C ARG A 148 -10.82 1.92 9.48
N ARG A 149 -10.82 2.07 10.80
CA ARG A 149 -11.77 3.00 11.47
C ARG A 149 -11.53 4.46 11.12
N LEU A 150 -10.28 4.85 10.92
CA LEU A 150 -9.92 6.20 10.53
C LEU A 150 -10.20 6.48 9.05
N THR A 151 -10.00 5.50 8.17
CA THR A 151 -9.92 5.70 6.70
C THR A 151 -10.94 4.93 5.86
N THR A 152 -11.73 4.04 6.46
CA THR A 152 -12.59 3.03 5.82
C THR A 152 -12.38 2.85 4.31
N ALA A 153 -11.44 1.94 4.01
CA ALA A 153 -10.88 1.48 2.72
C ALA A 153 -9.82 2.39 2.03
N PRO A 154 -8.85 1.81 1.28
CA PRO A 154 -7.89 2.58 0.48
C PRO A 154 -8.59 3.57 -0.47
N ASN A 155 -9.80 3.19 -0.94
CA ASN A 155 -10.54 3.87 -2.00
C ASN A 155 -12.00 4.22 -1.62
N VAL A 156 -12.40 4.09 -0.35
CA VAL A 156 -13.75 4.44 0.11
C VAL A 156 -13.68 5.57 1.13
N ASP A 157 -14.75 6.35 1.19
CA ASP A 157 -14.88 7.51 2.04
C ASP A 157 -14.70 7.13 3.52
N SER A 158 -13.79 7.83 4.18
CA SER A 158 -13.46 7.60 5.58
C SER A 158 -14.66 7.92 6.46
N ALA A 159 -15.15 6.94 7.21
CA ALA A 159 -16.27 7.17 8.13
C ALA A 159 -15.96 8.32 9.11
N ALA A 160 -14.70 8.47 9.53
CA ALA A 160 -14.27 9.59 10.37
C ALA A 160 -14.35 10.95 9.64
N GLU A 161 -13.79 11.12 8.43
CA GLU A 161 -13.82 12.42 7.75
C GLU A 161 -15.23 12.75 7.23
N MET A 162 -16.04 11.74 6.90
CA MET A 162 -17.46 11.88 6.58
C MET A 162 -18.31 12.26 7.78
N LEU A 163 -18.14 11.62 8.94
CA LEU A 163 -18.91 11.96 10.15
C LEU A 163 -18.56 13.35 10.70
N VAL A 164 -17.30 13.78 10.53
CA VAL A 164 -16.90 15.17 10.80
C VAL A 164 -17.63 16.11 9.83
N THR A 165 -17.74 15.71 8.57
CA THR A 165 -18.48 16.43 7.53
C THR A 165 -19.97 16.13 7.66
N LEU A 166 -20.61 16.65 8.72
CA LEU A 166 -22.04 16.51 9.10
C LEU A 166 -23.05 16.66 7.94
N GLY A 167 -23.05 15.70 7.03
CA GLY A 167 -23.86 15.59 5.83
C GLY A 167 -25.22 15.04 6.20
N ARG A 168 -26.24 15.48 5.47
CA ARG A 168 -27.61 14.96 5.65
C ARG A 168 -27.86 13.69 4.85
N ALA A 169 -27.02 13.40 3.86
CA ALA A 169 -26.99 12.15 3.14
C ALA A 169 -25.58 11.59 3.26
N LEU A 170 -25.44 10.39 3.82
CA LEU A 170 -24.17 9.67 3.97
C LEU A 170 -24.23 8.42 3.10
N PHE A 171 -23.30 8.29 2.16
CA PHE A 171 -23.14 7.08 1.35
C PHE A 171 -21.87 6.38 1.79
N MET A 172 -22.02 5.22 2.41
CA MET A 172 -20.93 4.51 3.09
C MET A 172 -20.80 3.13 2.49
N ASP A 173 -19.69 2.88 1.81
CA ASP A 173 -19.43 1.59 1.18
C ASP A 173 -18.53 0.70 2.08
N GLU A 174 -18.84 -0.59 2.15
CA GLU A 174 -18.10 -1.64 2.87
C GLU A 174 -17.51 -1.28 4.27
N ILE A 175 -18.22 -0.53 5.12
CA ILE A 175 -17.63 -0.01 6.37
C ILE A 175 -17.23 -1.08 7.39
N SER A 176 -17.73 -2.31 7.25
CA SER A 176 -17.43 -3.46 8.12
C SER A 176 -16.10 -4.15 7.79
N ASN A 177 -15.50 -3.89 6.63
CA ASN A 177 -14.36 -4.68 6.15
C ASN A 177 -13.13 -4.55 7.06
N GLY A 178 -12.78 -5.63 7.79
CA GLY A 178 -11.66 -5.69 8.73
C GLY A 178 -11.87 -4.99 10.07
N LEU A 179 -13.14 -4.77 10.44
CA LEU A 179 -13.55 -4.49 11.81
C LEU A 179 -14.16 -5.75 12.42
N ASP A 180 -14.07 -5.88 13.74
CA ASP A 180 -14.81 -6.88 14.49
C ASP A 180 -16.31 -6.54 14.50
N SER A 181 -17.16 -7.55 14.71
CA SER A 181 -18.62 -7.37 14.64
C SER A 181 -19.13 -6.40 15.71
N SER A 182 -18.54 -6.42 16.92
CA SER A 182 -18.86 -5.53 18.02
C SER A 182 -18.58 -4.06 17.70
N THR A 183 -17.40 -3.75 17.16
CA THR A 183 -17.05 -2.39 16.73
C THR A 183 -17.93 -1.95 15.57
N THR A 184 -18.22 -2.82 14.61
CA THR A 184 -19.13 -2.52 13.49
C THR A 184 -20.51 -2.15 14.02
N PHE A 185 -21.07 -2.94 14.94
CA PHE A 185 -22.34 -2.66 15.59
C PHE A 185 -22.33 -1.30 16.31
N GLN A 186 -21.27 -0.98 17.06
CA GLN A 186 -21.16 0.31 17.76
C GLN A 186 -21.13 1.50 16.79
N ILE A 187 -20.40 1.38 15.68
CA ILE A 187 -20.32 2.42 14.65
C ILE A 187 -21.69 2.62 13.99
N VAL A 188 -22.32 1.54 13.51
CA VAL A 188 -23.62 1.60 12.84
C VAL A 188 -24.70 2.12 13.79
N ASN A 189 -24.73 1.67 15.05
CA ASN A 189 -25.66 2.15 16.07
C ASN A 189 -25.48 3.65 16.30
N THR A 190 -24.23 4.13 16.37
CA THR A 190 -23.97 5.57 16.55
C THR A 190 -24.40 6.38 15.33
N ILE A 191 -24.18 5.86 14.12
CA ILE A 191 -24.62 6.49 12.87
C ILE A 191 -26.15 6.56 12.83
N GLN A 192 -26.83 5.45 13.11
CA GLN A 192 -28.29 5.34 13.16
C GLN A 192 -28.88 6.36 14.15
N GLN A 193 -28.39 6.39 15.39
CA GLN A 193 -28.79 7.37 16.39
C GLN A 193 -28.55 8.80 15.93
N THR A 194 -27.39 9.07 15.32
CA THR A 194 -27.06 10.40 14.79
C THR A 194 -28.02 10.83 13.68
N ILE A 195 -28.44 9.91 12.81
CA ILE A 195 -29.34 10.15 11.69
C ILE A 195 -30.77 10.40 12.15
N HIS A 196 -31.32 9.55 13.04
CA HIS A 196 -32.65 9.77 13.61
C HIS A 196 -32.75 11.11 14.34
N VAL A 197 -31.66 11.52 15.00
CA VAL A 197 -31.59 12.79 15.73
C VAL A 197 -31.43 13.97 14.77
N LEU A 198 -30.57 13.88 13.75
CA LEU A 198 -30.29 15.01 12.85
C LEU A 198 -31.25 15.11 11.66
N GLY A 199 -32.15 14.13 11.48
CA GLY A 199 -33.04 14.07 10.32
C GLY A 199 -32.27 13.90 9.01
N GLY A 200 -31.35 12.93 8.98
CA GLY A 200 -30.55 12.60 7.79
C GLY A 200 -30.98 11.30 7.12
N THR A 201 -30.21 10.86 6.14
CA THR A 201 -30.29 9.55 5.49
C THR A 201 -28.88 8.99 5.42
N ALA A 202 -28.70 7.71 5.74
CA ALA A 202 -27.49 6.99 5.34
C ALA A 202 -27.85 5.76 4.54
N VAL A 203 -27.09 5.58 3.46
CA VAL A 203 -27.06 4.35 2.69
C VAL A 203 -25.73 3.70 3.02
N ILE A 204 -25.78 2.58 3.74
CA ILE A 204 -24.59 1.83 4.14
C ILE A 204 -24.62 0.50 3.42
N ALA A 205 -23.63 0.25 2.57
CA ALA A 205 -23.40 -1.09 2.03
C ALA A 205 -22.61 -1.91 3.04
N LEU A 206 -23.19 -3.03 3.48
CA LEU A 206 -22.54 -3.99 4.35
C LEU A 206 -22.48 -5.35 3.66
N LEU A 207 -21.27 -5.90 3.59
CA LEU A 207 -21.04 -7.22 3.04
C LEU A 207 -21.55 -8.35 3.95
N GLN A 208 -21.47 -8.17 5.27
CA GLN A 208 -21.85 -9.17 6.29
C GLN A 208 -22.26 -8.51 7.60
N PRO A 209 -23.46 -7.93 7.70
CA PRO A 209 -23.92 -7.48 9.00
C PRO A 209 -24.19 -8.68 9.89
N ALA A 210 -23.61 -8.70 11.09
CA ALA A 210 -24.06 -9.60 12.15
C ALA A 210 -25.56 -9.37 12.40
N PRO A 211 -26.33 -10.37 12.88
CA PRO A 211 -27.78 -10.23 13.06
C PRO A 211 -28.18 -8.96 13.84
N GLU A 212 -27.40 -8.59 14.85
CA GLU A 212 -27.59 -7.39 15.67
C GLU A 212 -27.36 -6.11 14.86
N THR A 213 -26.39 -6.11 13.95
CA THR A 213 -26.10 -4.96 13.08
C THR A 213 -27.17 -4.84 12.00
N TYR A 214 -27.65 -5.96 11.47
CA TYR A 214 -28.75 -6.00 10.50
C TYR A 214 -30.06 -5.44 11.10
N GLU A 215 -30.31 -5.70 12.38
CA GLU A 215 -31.46 -5.16 13.13
C GLU A 215 -31.45 -3.63 13.31
N LEU A 216 -30.30 -2.96 13.11
CA LEU A 216 -30.20 -1.50 13.19
C LEU A 216 -30.70 -0.78 11.91
N PHE A 217 -31.01 -1.51 10.83
CA PHE A 217 -31.45 -0.92 9.57
C PHE A 217 -32.97 -0.85 9.47
N ASP A 218 -33.48 0.33 9.11
CA ASP A 218 -34.89 0.56 8.85
C ASP A 218 -35.34 -0.10 7.53
N ASP A 219 -34.59 0.18 6.46
CA ASP A 219 -34.83 -0.29 5.09
C ASP A 219 -33.64 -1.08 4.54
N ILE A 220 -33.92 -1.97 3.58
CA ILE A 220 -32.93 -2.81 2.89
C ILE A 220 -33.04 -2.63 1.39
N ILE A 221 -31.89 -2.55 0.73
CA ILE A 221 -31.76 -2.62 -0.72
C ILE A 221 -30.95 -3.87 -1.05
N LEU A 222 -31.58 -4.85 -1.70
CA LEU A 222 -30.93 -6.07 -2.18
C LEU A 222 -30.70 -5.98 -3.68
N LEU A 223 -29.42 -5.96 -4.07
CA LEU A 223 -28.98 -5.95 -5.46
C LEU A 223 -28.42 -7.32 -5.86
N SER A 224 -28.77 -7.80 -7.05
CA SER A 224 -28.20 -9.02 -7.63
C SER A 224 -28.20 -8.89 -9.16
N ASP A 225 -27.11 -9.30 -9.82
CA ASP A 225 -26.90 -9.19 -11.28
C ASP A 225 -27.29 -7.81 -11.88
N GLY A 226 -26.97 -6.72 -11.16
CA GLY A 226 -27.29 -5.34 -11.56
C GLY A 226 -28.76 -4.94 -11.41
N GLN A 227 -29.61 -5.77 -10.80
CA GLN A 227 -31.03 -5.53 -10.61
C GLN A 227 -31.41 -5.42 -9.12
N VAL A 228 -32.41 -4.57 -8.83
CA VAL A 228 -33.02 -4.47 -7.50
C VAL A 228 -33.98 -5.64 -7.31
N VAL A 229 -33.59 -6.58 -6.46
CA VAL A 229 -34.38 -7.76 -6.10
C VAL A 229 -35.40 -7.42 -5.02
N TYR A 230 -35.05 -6.54 -4.09
CA TYR A 230 -35.92 -6.03 -3.05
C TYR A 230 -35.46 -4.63 -2.61
N SER A 231 -36.40 -3.73 -2.36
CA SER A 231 -36.12 -2.42 -1.75
C SER A 231 -37.27 -2.03 -0.84
N GLY A 232 -37.01 -1.78 0.44
CA GLY A 232 -38.02 -1.34 1.39
C GLY A 232 -37.80 -1.85 2.80
N PRO A 233 -38.85 -1.81 3.67
CA PRO A 233 -38.71 -2.11 5.09
C PRO A 233 -38.18 -3.51 5.34
N ARG A 234 -37.29 -3.63 6.33
CA ARG A 234 -36.67 -4.90 6.72
C ARG A 234 -37.70 -5.98 7.06
N ASP A 235 -38.80 -5.62 7.72
CA ASP A 235 -39.77 -6.58 8.27
C ASP A 235 -40.52 -7.38 7.19
N HIS A 236 -40.70 -6.82 5.99
CA HIS A 236 -41.42 -7.45 4.88
C HIS A 236 -40.53 -8.31 3.96
N VAL A 237 -39.20 -8.29 4.13
CA VAL A 237 -38.29 -9.00 3.21
C VAL A 237 -38.48 -10.52 3.26
N LEU A 238 -38.68 -11.08 4.46
CA LEU A 238 -38.90 -12.51 4.65
C LEU A 238 -40.27 -12.95 4.11
N GLU A 239 -41.27 -12.09 4.21
CA GLU A 239 -42.60 -12.32 3.63
C GLU A 239 -42.52 -12.39 2.11
N PHE A 240 -41.78 -11.48 1.48
CA PHE A 240 -41.55 -11.47 0.04
C PHE A 240 -40.91 -12.77 -0.45
N PHE A 241 -39.79 -13.21 0.13
CA PHE A 241 -39.16 -14.47 -0.29
C PHE A 241 -40.00 -15.71 0.02
N LYS A 242 -40.80 -15.68 1.08
CA LYS A 242 -41.76 -16.75 1.38
C LYS A 242 -42.87 -16.85 0.32
N SER A 243 -43.32 -15.72 -0.23
CA SER A 243 -44.28 -15.69 -1.34
C SER A 243 -43.74 -16.32 -2.63
N LEU A 244 -42.42 -16.35 -2.79
CA LEU A 244 -41.70 -16.98 -3.91
C LEU A 244 -41.37 -18.46 -3.69
N GLY A 245 -41.72 -19.03 -2.52
CA GLY A 245 -41.43 -20.42 -2.19
C GLY A 245 -40.12 -20.66 -1.43
N PHE A 246 -39.49 -19.61 -0.88
CA PHE A 246 -38.24 -19.72 -0.10
C PHE A 246 -38.46 -19.40 1.39
N LYS A 247 -37.92 -20.22 2.29
CA LYS A 247 -38.00 -19.98 3.75
C LYS A 247 -36.60 -19.90 4.36
N CYS A 248 -36.38 -18.84 5.15
CA CYS A 248 -35.19 -18.70 5.97
C CYS A 248 -35.21 -19.74 7.12
N PRO A 249 -34.13 -20.53 7.30
CA PRO A 249 -33.96 -21.40 8.47
C PRO A 249 -33.88 -20.62 9.79
N GLU A 250 -34.31 -21.22 10.90
CA GLU A 250 -34.36 -20.55 12.22
C GLU A 250 -32.98 -20.20 12.80
N ARG A 251 -31.93 -20.95 12.44
CA ARG A 251 -30.54 -20.72 12.92
C ARG A 251 -29.65 -20.01 11.90
N LYS A 252 -30.23 -19.45 10.84
CA LYS A 252 -29.50 -18.71 9.82
C LYS A 252 -29.77 -17.21 9.94
N GLY A 253 -28.72 -16.40 9.78
CA GLY A 253 -28.86 -14.95 9.71
C GLY A 253 -29.68 -14.53 8.48
N VAL A 254 -30.59 -13.57 8.65
CA VAL A 254 -31.43 -13.09 7.54
C VAL A 254 -30.57 -12.51 6.42
N ALA A 255 -29.53 -11.73 6.74
CA ALA A 255 -28.61 -11.16 5.76
C ALA A 255 -27.92 -12.25 4.92
N ASP A 256 -27.44 -13.33 5.54
CA ASP A 256 -26.80 -14.46 4.86
C ASP A 256 -27.79 -15.18 3.93
N PHE A 257 -29.03 -15.40 4.40
CA PHE A 257 -30.10 -15.97 3.58
C PHE A 257 -30.38 -15.13 2.33
N LEU A 258 -30.46 -13.79 2.45
CA LEU A 258 -30.74 -12.89 1.33
C LEU A 258 -29.64 -12.90 0.27
N GLN A 259 -28.38 -13.05 0.67
CA GLN A 259 -27.25 -13.15 -0.27
C GLN A 259 -27.23 -14.51 -0.99
N GLU A 260 -27.58 -15.59 -0.31
CA GLU A 260 -27.51 -16.94 -0.89
C GLU A 260 -28.76 -17.34 -1.70
N VAL A 261 -29.95 -16.84 -1.37
CA VAL A 261 -31.20 -17.21 -2.05
C VAL A 261 -31.24 -16.77 -3.53
N THR A 262 -30.43 -15.78 -3.91
CA THR A 262 -30.28 -15.34 -5.31
C THR A 262 -29.22 -16.15 -6.08
N SER A 263 -28.39 -16.92 -5.38
CA SER A 263 -27.27 -17.70 -5.94
C SER A 263 -27.74 -19.03 -6.54
N ARG A 264 -27.28 -19.36 -7.76
CA ARG A 264 -27.67 -20.60 -8.45
C ARG A 264 -27.27 -21.89 -7.72
N LYS A 265 -26.12 -21.92 -7.04
CA LYS A 265 -25.63 -23.10 -6.32
C LYS A 265 -26.37 -23.33 -4.99
N ASP A 266 -26.84 -22.25 -4.37
CA ASP A 266 -27.27 -22.23 -2.97
C ASP A 266 -28.80 -22.10 -2.83
N GLN A 267 -29.49 -21.50 -3.81
CA GLN A 267 -30.94 -21.26 -3.79
C GLN A 267 -31.77 -22.53 -3.51
N LYS A 268 -31.29 -23.72 -3.94
CA LYS A 268 -31.98 -25.01 -3.72
C LYS A 268 -32.21 -25.31 -2.23
N GLN A 269 -31.30 -24.92 -1.35
CA GLN A 269 -31.36 -25.31 0.07
C GLN A 269 -32.49 -24.61 0.84
N TYR A 270 -33.08 -23.56 0.27
CA TYR A 270 -34.13 -22.75 0.91
C TYR A 270 -35.54 -23.05 0.42
N TRP A 271 -35.68 -24.00 -0.49
CA TRP A 271 -36.96 -24.34 -1.10
C TRP A 271 -37.92 -24.98 -0.10
N ILE A 272 -39.14 -24.43 0.02
CA ILE A 272 -40.14 -24.87 1.00
C ILE A 272 -40.75 -26.23 0.64
N HIS A 273 -40.95 -26.49 -0.65
CA HIS A 273 -41.66 -27.67 -1.13
C HIS A 273 -40.67 -28.82 -1.40
N GLY A 274 -40.31 -29.55 -0.34
CA GLY A 274 -39.30 -30.62 -0.39
C GLY A 274 -39.56 -31.74 -1.41
N ASP A 275 -40.83 -31.96 -1.80
CA ASP A 275 -41.26 -33.01 -2.74
C ASP A 275 -41.43 -32.52 -4.20
N ASP A 276 -41.45 -31.21 -4.45
CA ASP A 276 -41.56 -30.65 -5.80
C ASP A 276 -40.20 -30.53 -6.48
N THR A 277 -40.14 -30.71 -7.81
CA THR A 277 -38.89 -30.54 -8.58
C THR A 277 -38.44 -29.08 -8.55
N TYR A 278 -37.48 -28.76 -7.69
CA TYR A 278 -36.82 -27.46 -7.64
C TYR A 278 -36.26 -27.07 -9.03
N ARG A 279 -36.61 -25.86 -9.48
CA ARG A 279 -36.03 -25.21 -10.65
C ARG A 279 -35.46 -23.86 -10.23
N TYR A 280 -34.23 -23.58 -10.66
CA TYR A 280 -33.59 -22.29 -10.42
C TYR A 280 -34.45 -21.14 -10.95
N ILE A 281 -34.76 -20.18 -10.08
CA ILE A 281 -35.49 -18.95 -10.39
C ILE A 281 -34.45 -17.86 -10.69
N PRO A 282 -34.38 -17.37 -11.94
CA PRO A 282 -33.46 -16.29 -12.31
C PRO A 282 -33.76 -15.00 -11.55
N VAL A 283 -32.72 -14.20 -11.30
CA VAL A 283 -32.80 -12.91 -10.62
C VAL A 283 -33.81 -11.97 -11.28
N THR A 284 -33.90 -11.98 -12.62
CA THR A 284 -34.86 -11.19 -13.39
C THR A 284 -36.31 -11.44 -13.00
N VAL A 285 -36.67 -12.70 -12.77
CA VAL A 285 -38.02 -13.10 -12.37
C VAL A 285 -38.31 -12.63 -10.93
N ILE A 286 -37.31 -12.70 -10.05
CA ILE A 286 -37.45 -12.21 -8.67
C ILE A 286 -37.65 -10.69 -8.66
N ALA A 287 -36.88 -9.95 -9.46
CA ALA A 287 -37.02 -8.50 -9.59
C ALA A 287 -38.38 -8.08 -10.16
N GLU A 288 -38.89 -8.79 -11.18
CA GLU A 288 -40.24 -8.58 -11.71
C GLU A 288 -41.31 -8.87 -10.64
N ALA A 289 -41.17 -9.95 -9.88
CA ALA A 289 -42.09 -10.30 -8.81
C ALA A 289 -42.12 -9.22 -7.70
N PHE A 290 -40.97 -8.61 -7.38
CA PHE A 290 -40.90 -7.51 -6.42
C PHE A 290 -41.70 -6.29 -6.88
N GLN A 291 -41.68 -5.96 -8.18
CA GLN A 291 -42.51 -4.85 -8.71
C GLN A 291 -44.01 -5.10 -8.53
N CYS A 292 -44.44 -6.36 -8.51
CA CYS A 292 -45.82 -6.75 -8.25
C CYS A 292 -46.15 -6.89 -6.76
N PHE A 293 -45.15 -7.00 -5.88
CA PHE A 293 -45.34 -7.10 -4.43
C PHE A 293 -45.83 -5.76 -3.85
N HIS A 294 -46.64 -5.80 -2.78
CA HIS A 294 -47.32 -4.62 -2.24
C HIS A 294 -46.34 -3.49 -1.85
N VAL A 295 -45.15 -3.82 -1.31
CA VAL A 295 -44.08 -2.84 -1.02
C VAL A 295 -43.56 -2.17 -2.30
N GLY A 296 -43.28 -2.96 -3.34
CA GLY A 296 -42.82 -2.43 -4.63
C GLY A 296 -43.88 -1.55 -5.31
N GLN A 297 -45.16 -1.93 -5.21
CA GLN A 297 -46.28 -1.11 -5.69
C GLN A 297 -46.42 0.21 -4.91
N ALA A 298 -46.28 0.17 -3.57
CA ALA A 298 -46.33 1.34 -2.71
C ALA A 298 -45.21 2.34 -3.07
N ILE A 299 -43.96 1.88 -3.16
CA ILE A 299 -42.81 2.70 -3.57
C ILE A 299 -43.03 3.30 -4.96
N ARG A 300 -43.54 2.51 -5.91
CA ARG A 300 -43.86 2.99 -7.26
C ARG A 300 -44.93 4.09 -7.25
N SER A 301 -45.94 3.95 -6.39
CA SER A 301 -47.00 4.96 -6.24
C SER A 301 -46.48 6.25 -5.60
N GLU A 302 -45.57 6.14 -4.62
CA GLU A 302 -44.95 7.28 -3.93
C GLU A 302 -44.00 8.05 -4.85
N LEU A 303 -43.16 7.32 -5.61
CA LEU A 303 -42.28 7.90 -6.63
C LEU A 303 -43.05 8.55 -7.79
N ALA A 304 -44.30 8.15 -8.03
CA ALA A 304 -45.16 8.75 -9.05
C ALA A 304 -45.72 10.12 -8.63
N ILE A 305 -45.81 10.42 -7.33
CA ILE A 305 -46.24 11.73 -6.82
C ILE A 305 -45.09 12.72 -7.05
N PRO A 306 -45.21 13.76 -7.88
CA PRO A 306 -44.13 14.71 -8.10
C PRO A 306 -43.75 15.44 -6.81
N PHE A 307 -42.44 15.66 -6.61
CA PHE A 307 -41.93 16.38 -5.43
C PHE A 307 -42.39 17.84 -5.44
N ASP A 308 -43.01 18.27 -4.35
CA ASP A 308 -43.46 19.65 -4.17
C ASP A 308 -42.31 20.53 -3.65
N ASN A 309 -41.65 21.23 -4.58
CA ASN A 309 -40.53 22.13 -4.29
C ASN A 309 -40.88 23.19 -3.23
N SER A 310 -42.15 23.57 -3.06
CA SER A 310 -42.58 24.60 -2.10
C SER A 310 -42.43 24.18 -0.64
N LYS A 311 -42.36 22.86 -0.36
CA LYS A 311 -42.16 22.31 0.99
C LYS A 311 -40.67 22.21 1.37
N SER A 312 -39.76 22.38 0.41
CA SER A 312 -38.33 22.36 0.67
C SER A 312 -37.87 23.69 1.25
N HIS A 313 -37.15 23.65 2.37
CA HIS A 313 -36.63 24.86 2.99
C HIS A 313 -35.47 25.43 2.16
N ILE A 314 -35.51 26.73 1.83
CA ILE A 314 -34.53 27.43 0.97
C ILE A 314 -33.07 27.23 1.43
N ALA A 315 -32.86 26.99 2.72
CA ALA A 315 -31.53 26.74 3.31
C ALA A 315 -31.01 25.28 3.24
N ALA A 316 -31.77 24.32 2.71
CA ALA A 316 -31.39 22.90 2.68
C ALA A 316 -30.29 22.59 1.65
N LEU A 317 -30.19 23.39 0.59
CA LEU A 317 -29.21 23.21 -0.49
C LEU A 317 -28.07 24.22 -0.34
N LYS A 318 -26.84 23.73 -0.19
CA LYS A 318 -25.64 24.59 -0.21
C LYS A 318 -25.39 25.08 -1.64
N THR A 319 -25.33 26.39 -1.81
CA THR A 319 -25.06 27.03 -3.12
C THR A 319 -23.57 27.20 -3.42
N SER A 320 -22.70 27.12 -2.42
CA SER A 320 -21.25 27.25 -2.59
C SER A 320 -20.58 25.89 -2.80
N LYS A 321 -19.72 25.79 -3.82
CA LYS A 321 -18.94 24.58 -4.13
C LYS A 321 -18.07 24.09 -2.97
N HIS A 322 -17.59 25.00 -2.11
CA HIS A 322 -16.80 24.67 -0.91
C HIS A 322 -17.54 25.16 0.34
N GLY A 323 -17.41 24.43 1.46
CA GLY A 323 -18.14 24.70 2.70
C GLY A 323 -17.62 25.86 3.55
N VAL A 324 -16.41 26.34 3.28
CA VAL A 324 -15.74 27.41 4.05
C VAL A 324 -15.11 28.43 3.09
N ASN A 325 -14.97 29.68 3.53
CA ASN A 325 -14.26 30.71 2.77
C ASN A 325 -12.82 30.26 2.42
N LEU A 326 -12.39 30.52 1.19
CA LEU A 326 -11.09 30.15 0.62
C LEU A 326 -9.91 30.58 1.49
N LYS A 327 -10.00 31.73 2.18
CA LYS A 327 -8.93 32.20 3.09
C LYS A 327 -8.69 31.24 4.26
N LYS A 328 -9.77 30.65 4.82
CA LYS A 328 -9.65 29.68 5.92
C LYS A 328 -9.16 28.33 5.42
N ILE A 329 -9.57 27.93 4.22
CA ILE A 329 -9.07 26.71 3.55
C ILE A 329 -7.56 26.82 3.31
N LEU A 330 -7.10 27.98 2.83
CA LEU A 330 -5.67 28.24 2.65
C LEU A 330 -4.91 28.17 3.98
N LYS A 331 -5.43 28.78 5.05
CA LYS A 331 -4.84 28.69 6.40
C LYS A 331 -4.74 27.24 6.88
N ALA A 332 -5.80 26.45 6.74
CA ALA A 332 -5.80 25.05 7.14
C ALA A 332 -4.76 24.21 6.37
N ASN A 333 -4.60 24.46 5.06
CA ASN A 333 -3.58 23.79 4.27
C ASN A 333 -2.16 24.22 4.63
N ILE A 334 -1.96 25.48 5.05
CA ILE A 334 -0.68 25.96 5.60
C ILE A 334 -0.35 25.24 6.90
N ASP A 335 -1.31 25.19 7.84
CA ASP A 335 -1.13 24.52 9.14
C ASP A 335 -0.83 23.02 8.96
N ARG A 336 -1.52 22.37 8.00
CA ARG A 336 -1.28 20.97 7.59
C ARG A 336 0.15 20.75 7.11
N GLU A 337 0.65 21.60 6.21
CA GLU A 337 1.97 21.43 5.63
C GLU A 337 3.08 21.69 6.68
N ILE A 338 2.89 22.67 7.58
CA ILE A 338 3.81 22.90 8.72
C ILE A 338 3.87 21.67 9.62
N LEU A 339 2.72 21.05 9.92
CA LEU A 339 2.65 19.82 10.71
C LEU A 339 3.39 18.67 10.02
N LEU A 340 3.21 18.50 8.71
CA LEU A 340 3.90 17.47 7.93
C LEU A 340 5.41 17.68 7.89
N LEU A 341 5.87 18.93 7.78
CA LEU A 341 7.30 19.25 7.85
C LEU A 341 7.90 18.89 9.21
N LYS A 342 7.23 19.21 10.32
CA LYS A 342 7.69 18.84 11.67
C LYS A 342 7.80 17.32 11.82
N ARG A 343 6.78 16.59 11.37
CA ARG A 343 6.73 15.11 11.45
C ARG A 343 7.75 14.43 10.53
N LYS A 344 8.08 15.01 9.37
CA LYS A 344 9.08 14.51 8.41
C LYS A 344 10.47 15.13 8.59
N SER A 345 10.74 15.82 9.70
CA SER A 345 12.00 16.53 9.96
C SER A 345 13.25 15.66 9.80
N PHE A 346 13.19 14.37 10.17
CA PHE A 346 14.29 13.43 9.98
C PHE A 346 14.76 13.33 8.51
N LEU A 347 13.83 13.27 7.55
CA LEU A 347 14.17 13.19 6.12
C LEU A 347 14.92 14.44 5.65
N TYR A 348 14.47 15.62 6.10
CA TYR A 348 15.12 16.88 5.75
C TYR A 348 16.49 17.03 6.41
N ILE A 349 16.65 16.56 7.65
CA ILE A 349 17.95 16.51 8.35
C ILE A 349 18.91 15.58 7.61
N PHE A 350 18.44 14.39 7.20
CA PHE A 350 19.24 13.44 6.44
C PHE A 350 19.69 14.03 5.09
N ASN A 351 18.79 14.67 4.35
CA ASN A 351 19.13 15.33 3.10
C ASN A 351 20.14 16.48 3.29
N ALA A 352 20.04 17.24 4.39
CA ALA A 352 21.00 18.28 4.73
C ALA A 352 22.38 17.70 5.09
N LEU A 353 22.44 16.57 5.80
CA LEU A 353 23.67 15.83 6.10
C LEU A 353 24.34 15.31 4.81
N GLN A 354 23.55 14.74 3.90
CA GLN A 354 24.05 14.29 2.60
C GLN A 354 24.64 15.45 1.79
N LEU A 355 23.93 16.59 1.73
CA LEU A 355 24.43 17.79 1.06
C LEU A 355 25.72 18.32 1.71
N THR A 356 25.79 18.28 3.04
CA THR A 356 26.99 18.67 3.81
C THR A 356 28.17 17.78 3.45
N LEU A 357 27.98 16.47 3.34
CA LEU A 357 29.02 15.53 2.95
C LEU A 357 29.53 15.79 1.52
N VAL A 358 28.62 16.03 0.57
CA VAL A 358 29.00 16.40 -0.81
C VAL A 358 29.73 17.74 -0.84
N ALA A 359 29.31 18.72 -0.04
CA ALA A 359 29.98 20.01 0.08
C ALA A 359 31.40 19.87 0.67
N ILE A 360 31.60 19.01 1.67
CA ILE A 360 32.93 18.71 2.23
C ILE A 360 33.83 18.04 1.20
N ILE A 361 33.29 17.11 0.40
CA ILE A 361 34.05 16.49 -0.69
C ILE A 361 34.46 17.56 -1.72
N ALA A 362 33.53 18.39 -2.17
CA ALA A 362 33.82 19.49 -3.10
C ALA A 362 34.89 20.43 -2.54
N MET A 363 34.75 20.82 -1.28
CA MET A 363 35.71 21.65 -0.54
C MET A 363 37.10 21.02 -0.50
N SER A 364 37.21 19.71 -0.25
CA SER A 364 38.49 19.01 -0.16
C SER A 364 39.21 18.88 -1.51
N VAL A 365 38.44 18.70 -2.59
CA VAL A 365 38.98 18.56 -3.95
C VAL A 365 39.47 19.90 -4.49
N PHE A 366 38.75 20.99 -4.21
CA PHE A 366 39.02 22.33 -4.75
C PHE A 366 39.58 23.28 -3.70
N ILE A 367 40.52 22.80 -2.87
CA ILE A 367 41.11 23.63 -1.82
C ILE A 367 41.88 24.82 -2.41
N ARG A 368 41.70 26.01 -1.82
CA ARG A 368 42.27 27.29 -2.29
C ARG A 368 43.77 27.26 -2.56
N THR A 369 44.55 26.44 -1.85
CA THR A 369 46.01 26.34 -2.07
C THR A 369 46.37 25.87 -3.47
N ASN A 370 45.46 25.18 -4.16
CA ASN A 370 45.65 24.68 -5.53
C ASN A 370 44.88 25.51 -6.58
N MET A 371 44.21 26.60 -6.18
CA MET A 371 43.35 27.42 -7.03
C MET A 371 43.92 28.85 -7.13
N HIS A 372 44.62 29.15 -8.22
CA HIS A 372 45.28 30.44 -8.46
C HIS A 372 44.53 31.31 -9.50
N HIS A 373 44.72 32.64 -9.50
CA HIS A 373 44.05 33.59 -10.41
C HIS A 373 44.98 34.13 -11.52
N ASP A 374 45.90 33.31 -12.01
CA ASP A 374 47.01 33.70 -12.88
C ASP A 374 46.89 33.18 -14.32
N SER A 375 46.02 32.20 -14.59
CA SER A 375 45.91 31.56 -15.90
C SER A 375 44.48 31.28 -16.35
N ILE A 376 44.30 31.16 -17.67
CA ILE A 376 43.03 30.74 -18.28
C ILE A 376 42.66 29.31 -17.85
N GLU A 377 43.64 28.44 -17.62
CA GLU A 377 43.38 27.07 -17.13
C GLU A 377 42.83 27.05 -15.70
N ASN A 378 43.34 27.92 -14.82
CA ASN A 378 42.79 28.05 -13.48
C ASN A 378 41.38 28.66 -13.50
N GLY A 379 41.11 29.64 -14.38
CA GLY A 379 39.76 30.14 -14.63
C GLY A 379 38.77 29.05 -15.08
N ARG A 380 39.23 28.06 -15.87
CA ARG A 380 38.39 26.89 -16.23
C ARG A 380 38.08 26.00 -15.02
N MET A 381 39.02 25.84 -14.09
CA MET A 381 38.77 25.08 -12.86
C MET A 381 37.69 25.74 -12.00
N TYR A 382 37.74 27.07 -11.81
CA TYR A 382 36.71 27.82 -11.09
C TYR A 382 35.31 27.66 -11.70
N MET A 383 35.19 27.72 -13.04
CA MET A 383 33.92 27.42 -13.71
C MET A 383 33.48 25.96 -13.53
N GLY A 384 34.42 25.02 -13.52
CA GLY A 384 34.15 23.61 -13.23
C GLY A 384 33.54 23.41 -11.84
N VAL A 385 34.03 24.14 -10.83
CA VAL A 385 33.46 24.12 -9.48
C VAL A 385 32.05 24.71 -9.45
N GLN A 386 31.82 25.85 -10.11
CA GLN A 386 30.48 26.46 -10.19
C GLN A 386 29.48 25.54 -10.90
N PHE A 387 29.92 24.85 -11.95
CA PHE A 387 29.12 23.82 -12.63
C PHE A 387 28.82 22.63 -11.71
N PHE A 388 29.82 22.12 -11.00
CA PHE A 388 29.62 21.04 -10.04
C PHE A 388 28.64 21.42 -8.92
N GLY A 389 28.76 22.63 -8.37
CA GLY A 389 27.87 23.11 -7.31
C GLY A 389 26.42 23.32 -7.76
N THR A 390 26.21 23.83 -8.97
CA THR A 390 24.86 23.94 -9.55
C THR A 390 24.26 22.57 -9.84
N LEU A 391 25.05 21.60 -10.31
CA LEU A 391 24.60 20.22 -10.48
C LEU A 391 24.23 19.56 -9.14
N ALA A 392 25.05 19.72 -8.09
CA ALA A 392 24.77 19.15 -6.77
C ALA A 392 23.43 19.64 -6.20
N ILE A 393 23.14 20.94 -6.35
CA ILE A 393 21.85 21.53 -5.96
C ILE A 393 20.70 21.01 -6.83
N MET A 394 20.94 20.74 -8.12
CA MET A 394 19.93 20.18 -9.01
C MET A 394 19.53 18.76 -8.64
N PHE A 395 20.49 17.88 -8.36
CA PHE A 395 20.22 16.49 -7.95
C PHE A 395 19.42 16.41 -6.66
N LYS A 396 19.61 17.36 -5.72
CA LYS A 396 18.81 17.47 -4.50
C LYS A 396 17.31 17.68 -4.78
N GLY A 397 16.95 18.27 -5.92
CA GLY A 397 15.56 18.42 -6.34
C GLY A 397 14.82 17.09 -6.59
N LEU A 398 15.52 15.99 -6.91
CA LEU A 398 14.90 14.68 -7.18
C LEU A 398 14.15 14.13 -5.97
N ALA A 399 14.61 14.42 -4.75
CA ALA A 399 13.94 13.99 -3.52
C ALA A 399 12.52 14.56 -3.39
N GLU A 400 12.28 15.74 -3.97
CA GLU A 400 10.98 16.41 -3.93
C GLU A 400 9.95 15.71 -4.83
N MET A 401 10.38 15.07 -5.93
CA MET A 401 9.51 14.26 -6.79
C MET A 401 8.90 13.09 -6.01
N GLY A 402 9.73 12.33 -5.29
CA GLY A 402 9.27 11.18 -4.51
C GLY A 402 8.28 11.58 -3.41
N ALA A 403 8.55 12.69 -2.72
CA ALA A 403 7.64 13.23 -1.71
C ALA A 403 6.31 13.71 -2.31
N ALA A 404 6.32 14.29 -3.51
CA ALA A 404 5.11 14.71 -4.21
C ALA A 404 4.27 13.50 -4.64
N LEU A 405 4.87 12.49 -5.30
CA LEU A 405 4.19 11.27 -5.74
C LEU A 405 3.48 10.54 -4.59
N ALA A 406 4.14 10.44 -3.42
CA ALA A 406 3.55 9.80 -2.24
C ALA A 406 2.29 10.52 -1.71
N ASN A 407 2.17 11.83 -1.94
CA ASN A 407 1.02 12.62 -1.47
C ASN A 407 -0.12 12.71 -2.51
N LEU A 408 0.14 12.40 -3.80
CA LEU A 408 -0.85 12.55 -4.88
C LEU A 408 -2.15 11.76 -4.66
N PRO A 409 -2.13 10.47 -4.23
CA PRO A 409 -3.37 9.71 -4.04
C PRO A 409 -4.32 10.38 -3.03
N VAL A 410 -3.77 10.84 -1.89
CA VAL A 410 -4.53 11.54 -0.86
C VAL A 410 -5.06 12.89 -1.36
N PHE A 411 -4.25 13.61 -2.15
CA PHE A 411 -4.67 14.88 -2.74
C PHE A 411 -5.84 14.70 -3.71
N PHE A 412 -5.75 13.75 -4.64
CA PHE A 412 -6.82 13.50 -5.62
C PHE A 412 -8.11 13.07 -4.93
N LYS A 413 -8.03 12.20 -3.91
CA LYS A 413 -9.17 11.83 -3.05
C LYS A 413 -9.84 13.07 -2.43
N GLN A 414 -9.07 13.92 -1.74
CA GLN A 414 -9.63 15.12 -1.08
C GLN A 414 -10.17 16.16 -2.05
N ARG A 415 -9.54 16.30 -3.23
CA ARG A 415 -9.99 17.20 -4.29
C ARG A 415 -11.31 16.73 -4.90
N ASP A 416 -11.44 15.44 -5.17
CA ASP A 416 -12.63 14.85 -5.78
C ASP A 416 -13.82 14.90 -4.82
N LEU A 417 -13.55 14.84 -3.50
CA LEU A 417 -14.51 15.13 -2.42
C LEU A 417 -14.78 16.64 -2.17
N LEU A 418 -14.22 17.54 -3.00
CA LEU A 418 -14.42 18.99 -2.92
C LEU A 418 -13.98 19.63 -1.59
N PHE A 419 -12.99 19.04 -0.89
CA PHE A 419 -12.48 19.63 0.37
C PHE A 419 -11.83 21.00 0.11
N TYR A 420 -11.02 21.09 -0.95
CA TYR A 420 -10.32 22.30 -1.32
C TYR A 420 -9.90 22.30 -2.81
N PRO A 421 -9.75 23.48 -3.45
CA PRO A 421 -9.26 23.56 -4.82
C PRO A 421 -7.75 23.34 -4.91
N ALA A 422 -7.26 22.84 -6.05
CA ALA A 422 -5.86 22.45 -6.26
C ALA A 422 -4.83 23.53 -5.88
N TRP A 423 -5.11 24.81 -6.15
CA TRP A 423 -4.19 25.92 -5.86
C TRP A 423 -3.98 26.16 -4.36
N THR A 424 -4.96 25.83 -3.51
CA THR A 424 -4.83 25.96 -2.04
C THR A 424 -3.95 24.88 -1.43
N TYR A 425 -3.63 23.83 -2.19
CA TYR A 425 -2.66 22.80 -1.83
C TYR A 425 -1.29 23.09 -2.42
N SER A 426 -1.23 23.45 -3.71
CA SER A 426 0.04 23.67 -4.40
C SER A 426 0.81 24.88 -3.86
N LEU A 427 0.13 26.00 -3.54
CA LEU A 427 0.81 27.21 -3.04
C LEU A 427 1.47 27.01 -1.67
N PRO A 428 0.77 26.49 -0.62
CA PRO A 428 1.44 26.19 0.65
C PRO A 428 2.60 25.20 0.52
N SER A 429 2.44 24.18 -0.34
CA SER A 429 3.51 23.19 -0.57
C SER A 429 4.80 23.83 -1.13
N TRP A 430 4.68 24.92 -1.89
CA TRP A 430 5.82 25.69 -2.37
C TRP A 430 6.40 26.59 -1.28
N ILE A 431 5.59 27.51 -0.75
CA ILE A 431 6.04 28.60 0.12
C ILE A 431 6.67 28.08 1.41
N ILE A 432 6.10 27.03 2.00
CA ILE A 432 6.53 26.53 3.31
C ILE A 432 7.83 25.72 3.18
N LYS A 433 8.14 25.20 1.99
CA LYS A 433 9.40 24.48 1.71
C LYS A 433 10.54 25.41 1.29
N THR A 434 10.26 26.62 0.80
CA THR A 434 11.28 27.60 0.42
C THR A 434 12.32 27.89 1.51
N PRO A 435 11.98 28.05 2.82
CA PRO A 435 12.98 28.19 3.89
C PRO A 435 13.96 27.01 4.01
N ILE A 436 13.52 25.79 3.68
CA ILE A 436 14.39 24.59 3.69
C ILE A 436 15.37 24.65 2.52
N SER A 437 14.94 25.08 1.33
CA SER A 437 15.86 25.31 0.20
C SER A 437 16.87 26.42 0.50
N PHE A 438 16.43 27.48 1.17
CA PHE A 438 17.27 28.58 1.63
C PHE A 438 18.37 28.07 2.58
N LEU A 439 18.01 27.29 3.61
CA LEU A 439 18.97 26.69 4.55
C LEU A 439 19.98 25.77 3.85
N ASN A 440 19.52 24.92 2.92
CA ASN A 440 20.41 24.03 2.16
C ASN A 440 21.43 24.81 1.31
N THR A 441 21.00 25.92 0.71
CA THR A 441 21.89 26.78 -0.08
C THR A 441 22.91 27.48 0.83
N ILE A 442 22.50 27.92 2.02
CA ILE A 442 23.43 28.46 3.03
C ILE A 442 24.49 27.42 3.38
N ILE A 443 24.09 26.18 3.72
CA ILE A 443 25.02 25.11 4.07
C ILE A 443 26.06 24.91 2.97
N TRP A 444 25.62 24.80 1.71
CA TRP A 444 26.50 24.65 0.56
C TRP A 444 27.50 25.81 0.43
N VAL A 445 27.00 27.04 0.42
CA VAL A 445 27.81 28.25 0.23
C VAL A 445 28.77 28.45 1.40
N SER A 446 28.31 28.32 2.65
CA SER A 446 29.16 28.51 3.83
C SER A 446 30.37 27.57 3.88
N ILE A 447 30.21 26.31 3.44
CA ILE A 447 31.30 25.32 3.43
C ILE A 447 32.23 25.54 2.25
N THR A 448 31.68 25.76 1.05
CA THR A 448 32.48 25.75 -0.19
C THR A 448 33.11 27.11 -0.49
N TYR A 449 32.45 28.22 -0.16
CA TYR A 449 32.77 29.53 -0.73
C TYR A 449 34.18 30.03 -0.40
N TYR A 450 34.48 30.14 0.89
CA TYR A 450 35.75 30.67 1.38
C TYR A 450 36.92 29.71 1.17
N VAL A 451 36.65 28.41 1.27
CA VAL A 451 37.70 27.38 1.21
C VAL A 451 38.16 27.12 -0.21
N ILE A 452 37.29 27.33 -1.20
CA ILE A 452 37.64 27.26 -2.63
C ILE A 452 38.32 28.56 -3.08
N GLY A 453 37.96 29.69 -2.48
CA GLY A 453 38.57 30.99 -2.77
C GLY A 453 37.88 31.73 -3.91
N PHE A 454 36.54 31.74 -3.93
CA PHE A 454 35.75 32.64 -4.78
C PHE A 454 35.92 34.11 -4.35
N ASP A 455 35.62 35.04 -5.25
CA ASP A 455 35.67 36.49 -4.99
C ASP A 455 34.73 36.89 -3.83
N PRO A 456 35.00 37.91 -2.99
CA PRO A 456 34.20 38.22 -1.77
C PRO A 456 32.70 38.62 -1.94
N ASN A 457 32.10 38.50 -3.12
CA ASN A 457 30.70 38.84 -3.40
C ASN A 457 29.68 37.70 -3.15
N ILE A 458 29.53 37.29 -1.89
CA ILE A 458 28.74 36.11 -1.48
C ILE A 458 27.25 36.22 -1.83
N GLU A 459 26.67 37.41 -1.64
CA GLU A 459 25.23 37.65 -1.77
C GLU A 459 24.71 37.27 -3.16
N ARG A 460 25.49 37.60 -4.19
CA ARG A 460 25.11 37.39 -5.59
C ARG A 460 25.15 35.91 -5.99
N GLN A 461 26.19 35.19 -5.58
CA GLN A 461 26.31 33.76 -5.81
C GLN A 461 25.24 32.98 -5.05
N PHE A 462 25.00 33.35 -3.78
CA PHE A 462 23.95 32.75 -2.96
C PHE A 462 22.57 32.90 -3.60
N LEU A 463 22.23 34.10 -4.05
CA LEU A 463 20.91 34.40 -4.64
C LEU A 463 20.63 33.55 -5.89
N VAL A 464 21.61 33.43 -6.79
CA VAL A 464 21.47 32.62 -8.02
C VAL A 464 21.28 31.13 -7.68
N LEU A 465 22.09 30.58 -6.77
CA LEU A 465 21.99 29.17 -6.36
C LEU A 465 20.65 28.88 -5.65
N PHE A 466 20.16 29.81 -4.83
CA PHE A 466 18.87 29.69 -4.15
C PHE A 466 17.69 29.68 -5.13
N VAL A 467 17.62 30.66 -6.04
CA VAL A 467 16.51 30.73 -7.03
C VAL A 467 16.57 29.53 -7.97
N MET A 468 17.76 29.08 -8.35
CA MET A 468 17.95 27.85 -9.14
C MET A 468 17.41 26.61 -8.39
N SER A 469 17.70 26.47 -7.10
CA SER A 469 17.12 25.40 -6.27
C SER A 469 15.60 25.43 -6.27
N GLU A 470 14.98 26.61 -6.17
CA GLU A 470 13.51 26.75 -6.20
C GLU A 470 12.92 26.39 -7.56
N ALA A 471 13.58 26.78 -8.66
CA ALA A 471 13.14 26.46 -10.02
C ALA A 471 13.12 24.94 -10.26
N ILE A 472 14.19 24.26 -9.85
CA ILE A 472 14.34 22.81 -9.99
C ILE A 472 13.33 22.05 -9.11
N CYS A 473 13.12 22.47 -7.86
CA CYS A 473 12.09 21.89 -7.00
C CYS A 473 10.67 22.06 -7.61
N GLY A 474 10.41 23.18 -8.29
CA GLY A 474 9.17 23.38 -9.06
C GLY A 474 9.03 22.41 -10.23
N LEU A 475 10.10 22.22 -11.01
CA LEU A 475 10.14 21.30 -12.15
C LEU A 475 9.82 19.86 -11.73
N PHE A 476 10.45 19.34 -10.68
CA PHE A 476 10.23 17.95 -10.25
C PHE A 476 8.84 17.71 -9.65
N ARG A 477 8.25 18.71 -8.97
CA ARG A 477 6.84 18.64 -8.54
C ARG A 477 5.89 18.58 -9.73
N PHE A 478 6.16 19.39 -10.76
CA PHE A 478 5.39 19.35 -12.00
C PHE A 478 5.49 17.97 -12.69
N ILE A 479 6.68 17.40 -12.82
CA ILE A 479 6.88 16.07 -13.42
C ILE A 479 6.14 14.98 -12.63
N ALA A 480 6.19 15.04 -11.29
CA ALA A 480 5.43 14.12 -10.43
C ALA A 480 3.92 14.18 -10.71
N ALA A 481 3.34 15.39 -10.79
CA ALA A 481 1.91 15.56 -11.08
C ALA A 481 1.51 15.11 -12.49
N LEU A 482 2.39 15.29 -13.49
CA LEU A 482 2.11 14.90 -14.87
C LEU A 482 2.10 13.38 -15.03
N THR A 483 3.12 12.71 -14.50
CA THR A 483 3.37 11.27 -14.72
C THR A 483 2.55 10.37 -13.81
N ARG A 484 2.33 10.74 -12.53
CA ARG A 484 1.56 10.00 -11.50
C ARG A 484 2.08 8.60 -11.16
N HIS A 485 2.92 7.98 -11.99
CA HIS A 485 3.51 6.66 -11.80
C HIS A 485 5.01 6.78 -11.50
N PRO A 486 5.54 6.13 -10.44
CA PRO A 486 6.91 6.33 -9.97
C PRO A 486 7.98 5.96 -11.00
N VAL A 487 7.83 4.85 -11.73
CA VAL A 487 8.80 4.44 -12.78
C VAL A 487 8.90 5.49 -13.88
N VAL A 488 7.75 5.97 -14.38
CA VAL A 488 7.70 6.95 -15.48
C VAL A 488 8.22 8.30 -15.00
N ALA A 489 7.88 8.68 -13.76
CA ALA A 489 8.33 9.93 -13.15
C ALA A 489 9.86 10.01 -13.04
N SER A 490 10.51 8.94 -12.56
CA SER A 490 11.97 8.88 -12.44
C SER A 490 12.64 9.02 -13.79
N THR A 491 12.22 8.22 -14.78
CA THR A 491 12.81 8.25 -16.12
C THR A 491 12.63 9.61 -16.82
N VAL A 492 11.43 10.21 -16.72
CA VAL A 492 11.17 11.55 -17.30
C VAL A 492 11.99 12.63 -16.57
N SER A 493 12.13 12.53 -15.25
CA SER A 493 12.90 13.49 -14.44
C SER A 493 14.38 13.49 -14.80
N GLU A 494 14.97 12.30 -14.97
CA GLU A 494 16.37 12.16 -15.36
C GLU A 494 16.60 12.58 -16.80
N PHE A 495 15.65 12.31 -17.69
CA PHE A 495 15.66 12.85 -19.05
C PHE A 495 15.61 14.39 -19.08
N CYS A 496 14.81 15.01 -18.21
CA CYS A 496 14.77 16.46 -18.07
C CYS A 496 16.09 17.02 -17.50
N ILE A 497 16.65 16.40 -16.46
CA ILE A 497 17.98 16.75 -15.91
C ILE A 497 19.02 16.73 -17.02
N LEU A 498 18.98 15.69 -17.84
CA LEU A 498 19.93 15.50 -18.92
C LEU A 498 19.93 16.66 -19.91
N ILE A 499 18.75 17.01 -20.43
CA ILE A 499 18.58 18.10 -21.38
C ILE A 499 19.11 19.40 -20.77
N VAL A 500 18.72 19.67 -19.52
CA VAL A 500 19.16 20.87 -18.79
C VAL A 500 20.69 20.90 -18.61
N MET A 501 21.30 19.74 -18.31
CA MET A 501 22.74 19.57 -18.10
C MET A 501 23.56 19.75 -19.38
N VAL A 502 23.17 19.14 -20.50
CA VAL A 502 23.90 19.25 -21.77
C VAL A 502 23.75 20.63 -22.38
N SER A 503 22.54 21.21 -22.31
CA SER A 503 22.23 22.55 -22.82
C SER A 503 22.65 23.69 -21.89
N SER A 504 23.48 23.41 -20.89
CA SER A 504 23.98 24.37 -19.91
C SER A 504 25.05 25.34 -20.45
N GLY A 505 25.67 25.02 -21.59
CA GLY A 505 26.81 25.79 -22.13
C GLY A 505 28.17 25.39 -21.58
N PHE A 506 28.24 24.54 -20.54
CA PHE A 506 29.49 24.08 -19.95
C PHE A 506 30.04 22.82 -20.64
N ILE A 507 29.18 21.82 -20.89
CA ILE A 507 29.58 20.56 -21.55
C ILE A 507 29.81 20.80 -23.04
N LEU A 508 28.85 21.46 -23.68
CA LEU A 508 28.94 21.90 -25.06
C LEU A 508 28.94 23.43 -25.06
N SER A 509 30.01 24.04 -25.58
CA SER A 509 30.06 25.51 -25.67
C SER A 509 29.06 26.00 -26.71
N ARG A 510 28.51 27.20 -26.49
CA ARG A 510 27.49 27.79 -27.37
C ARG A 510 27.91 27.82 -28.85
N ASP A 511 29.18 28.09 -29.12
CA ASP A 511 29.73 28.19 -30.48
C ASP A 511 29.86 26.82 -31.16
N GLU A 512 29.91 25.74 -30.37
CA GLU A 512 29.91 24.35 -30.86
C GLU A 512 28.49 23.81 -31.10
N VAL A 513 27.47 24.43 -30.48
CA VAL A 513 26.05 24.09 -30.70
C VAL A 513 25.67 24.40 -32.14
N LYS A 514 25.06 23.42 -32.82
CA LYS A 514 24.58 23.61 -34.19
C LYS A 514 23.45 24.64 -34.23
N LYS A 515 23.45 25.51 -35.25
CA LYS A 515 22.49 26.64 -35.38
C LYS A 515 21.00 26.24 -35.24
N TRP A 516 20.59 25.12 -35.81
CA TRP A 516 19.23 24.56 -35.69
C TRP A 516 18.84 24.04 -34.29
N LEU A 517 19.80 23.76 -33.41
CA LEU A 517 19.59 23.28 -32.03
C LEU A 517 19.84 24.39 -30.99
N ILE A 518 20.11 25.63 -31.44
CA ILE A 518 20.41 26.75 -30.54
C ILE A 518 19.24 27.09 -29.61
N TRP A 519 18.00 26.79 -30.00
CA TRP A 519 16.82 27.04 -29.17
C TRP A 519 16.88 26.25 -27.85
N GLU A 520 17.48 25.05 -27.86
CA GLU A 520 17.60 24.20 -26.68
C GLU A 520 18.48 24.85 -25.60
N TYR A 521 19.60 25.46 -26.04
CA TYR A 521 20.47 26.27 -25.18
C TYR A 521 19.69 27.39 -24.48
N TRP A 522 18.79 28.08 -25.20
CA TRP A 522 17.99 29.18 -24.65
C TRP A 522 16.87 28.73 -23.70
N THR A 523 16.44 27.47 -23.77
CA THR A 523 15.41 26.90 -22.89
C THR A 523 15.95 26.37 -21.57
N SER A 524 17.27 26.19 -21.42
CA SER A 524 17.83 25.60 -20.21
C SER A 524 17.90 26.60 -19.05
N PRO A 525 17.28 26.33 -17.88
CA PRO A 525 17.44 27.17 -16.69
C PRO A 525 18.90 27.15 -16.17
N LEU A 526 19.61 26.04 -16.36
CA LEU A 526 21.00 25.90 -15.91
C LEU A 526 21.97 26.80 -16.70
N MET A 527 21.69 27.06 -17.97
CA MET A 527 22.47 28.01 -18.77
C MET A 527 22.43 29.42 -18.18
N TYR A 528 21.23 29.90 -17.78
CA TYR A 528 21.07 31.20 -17.15
C TYR A 528 21.76 31.28 -15.79
N ALA A 529 21.69 30.20 -15.00
CA ALA A 529 22.38 30.11 -13.71
C ALA A 529 23.90 30.17 -13.88
N LEU A 530 24.48 29.39 -14.79
CA LEU A 530 25.92 29.35 -15.02
C LEU A 530 26.45 30.66 -15.59
N ASN A 531 25.76 31.26 -16.56
CA ASN A 531 26.14 32.57 -17.10
C ASN A 531 26.13 33.64 -16.01
N ALA A 532 25.11 33.65 -15.13
CA ALA A 532 25.06 34.60 -14.02
C ALA A 532 26.19 34.39 -12.99
N LEU A 533 26.51 33.13 -12.65
CA LEU A 533 27.60 32.79 -11.74
C LEU A 533 28.98 33.12 -12.32
N ALA A 534 29.20 32.82 -13.59
CA ALA A 534 30.45 33.08 -14.28
C ALA A 534 30.68 34.60 -14.42
N VAL A 535 29.67 35.36 -14.86
CA VAL A 535 29.77 36.82 -14.97
C VAL A 535 30.01 37.47 -13.60
N ASN A 536 29.41 36.94 -12.53
CA ASN A 536 29.64 37.43 -11.17
C ASN A 536 31.08 37.19 -10.68
N GLU A 537 31.69 36.06 -11.04
CA GLU A 537 33.05 35.72 -10.60
C GLU A 537 34.12 36.41 -11.45
N PHE A 538 34.04 36.31 -12.78
CA PHE A 538 35.12 36.75 -13.67
C PHE A 538 35.12 38.24 -14.00
N LEU A 539 34.03 38.98 -13.72
CA LEU A 539 34.04 40.45 -13.80
C LEU A 539 34.43 41.11 -12.48
N SER A 540 34.78 40.34 -11.46
CA SER A 540 35.20 40.86 -10.18
C SER A 540 36.65 41.39 -10.18
N PRO A 541 37.02 42.24 -9.21
CA PRO A 541 38.36 42.82 -9.12
C PRO A 541 39.50 41.78 -9.09
N SER A 542 39.25 40.59 -8.52
CA SER A 542 40.21 39.49 -8.41
C SER A 542 40.68 38.92 -9.76
N TRP A 543 39.93 39.15 -10.85
CA TRP A 543 40.24 38.66 -12.21
C TRP A 543 40.61 39.79 -13.18
N ASN A 544 40.89 40.99 -12.66
CA ASN A 544 41.12 42.20 -13.45
C ASN A 544 42.59 42.39 -13.89
N GLU A 545 43.48 41.45 -13.56
CA GLU A 545 44.86 41.47 -14.02
C GLU A 545 44.95 41.15 -15.52
N ALA A 546 45.77 41.90 -16.26
CA ALA A 546 45.98 41.68 -17.69
C ALA A 546 47.15 40.71 -17.92
N LEU A 547 46.93 39.67 -18.72
CA LEU A 547 47.99 38.76 -19.15
C LEU A 547 48.98 39.50 -20.07
N PRO A 548 50.30 39.22 -19.97
CA PRO A 548 51.29 39.82 -20.85
C PRO A 548 51.00 39.46 -22.32
N GLY A 549 50.64 40.48 -23.12
CA GLY A 549 50.31 40.34 -24.55
C GLY A 549 48.83 40.53 -24.93
N PHE A 550 47.93 40.63 -23.95
CA PHE A 550 46.49 40.90 -24.18
C PHE A 550 46.07 42.26 -23.61
N ARG A 551 45.19 42.98 -24.31
CA ARG A 551 44.66 44.30 -23.87
C ARG A 551 43.45 44.19 -22.93
N GLU A 552 42.84 43.01 -22.86
CA GLU A 552 41.63 42.76 -22.07
C GLU A 552 41.97 42.07 -20.75
N PRO A 553 41.17 42.30 -19.68
CA PRO A 553 41.39 41.66 -18.38
C PRO A 553 41.22 40.13 -18.48
N LEU A 554 41.99 39.40 -17.67
CA LEU A 554 42.02 37.93 -17.65
C LEU A 554 40.60 37.33 -17.56
N GLY A 555 39.75 37.87 -16.69
CA GLY A 555 38.38 37.37 -16.52
C GLY A 555 37.52 37.44 -17.77
N ARG A 556 37.67 38.49 -18.60
CA ARG A 556 36.95 38.60 -19.87
C ARG A 556 37.43 37.57 -20.89
N LEU A 557 38.75 37.34 -20.95
CA LEU A 557 39.35 36.32 -21.79
C LEU A 557 38.86 34.91 -21.39
N VAL A 558 38.68 34.65 -20.10
CA VAL A 558 38.12 33.37 -19.61
C VAL A 558 36.67 33.18 -20.07
N LEU A 559 35.82 34.21 -19.95
CA LEU A 559 34.42 34.17 -20.39
C LEU A 559 34.30 33.94 -21.91
N GLU A 560 35.06 34.69 -22.71
CA GLU A 560 35.06 34.59 -24.18
C GLU A 560 35.63 33.24 -24.65
N SER A 561 36.65 32.70 -23.97
CA SER A 561 37.23 31.38 -24.32
C SER A 561 36.25 30.21 -24.20
N ARG A 562 35.15 30.40 -23.46
CA ARG A 562 34.13 29.36 -23.19
C ARG A 562 32.78 29.70 -23.82
N GLY A 563 32.69 30.78 -24.60
CA GLY A 563 31.46 31.21 -25.27
C GLY A 563 30.39 31.74 -24.31
N VAL A 564 30.79 32.21 -23.12
CA VAL A 564 29.92 32.85 -22.13
C VAL A 564 29.80 34.34 -22.45
N PHE A 565 28.64 34.93 -22.20
CA PHE A 565 28.42 36.35 -22.47
C PHE A 565 29.20 37.24 -21.48
N PRO A 566 30.14 38.10 -21.95
CA PRO A 566 31.03 38.85 -21.06
C PRO A 566 30.42 40.10 -20.42
N GLU A 567 29.13 40.38 -20.65
CA GLU A 567 28.50 41.65 -20.27
C GLU A 567 27.80 41.53 -18.91
N ALA A 568 28.04 42.49 -18.00
CA ALA A 568 27.51 42.46 -16.62
C ALA A 568 25.97 42.36 -16.51
N LYS A 569 25.22 42.82 -17.53
CA LYS A 569 23.76 42.72 -17.61
C LYS A 569 23.24 41.27 -17.54
N TRP A 570 24.04 40.29 -17.97
CA TRP A 570 23.65 38.88 -17.99
C TRP A 570 23.44 38.26 -16.61
N TYR A 571 24.01 38.86 -15.57
CA TYR A 571 23.69 38.49 -14.19
C TYR A 571 22.18 38.69 -13.89
N TRP A 572 21.66 39.89 -14.16
CA TRP A 572 20.26 40.23 -13.89
C TRP A 572 19.28 39.54 -14.85
N ILE A 573 19.69 39.35 -16.11
CA ILE A 573 18.91 38.56 -17.09
C ILE A 573 18.81 37.11 -16.61
N GLY A 574 19.92 36.51 -16.16
CA GLY A 574 19.93 35.14 -15.65
C GLY A 574 19.04 34.97 -14.41
N LEU A 575 19.16 35.88 -13.44
CA LEU A 575 18.33 35.88 -12.23
C LEU A 575 16.84 36.06 -12.54
N GLY A 576 16.49 37.00 -13.43
CA GLY A 576 15.11 37.25 -13.85
C GLY A 576 14.50 36.05 -14.58
N ALA A 577 15.26 35.39 -15.46
CA ALA A 577 14.84 34.18 -16.15
C ALA A 577 14.57 33.03 -15.17
N LEU A 578 15.47 32.82 -14.18
CA LEU A 578 15.29 31.80 -13.15
C LEU A 578 14.02 32.03 -12.31
N LEU A 579 13.73 33.27 -11.91
CA LEU A 579 12.47 33.62 -11.24
C LEU A 579 11.24 33.34 -12.12
N GLY A 580 11.35 33.59 -13.42
CA GLY A 580 10.33 33.20 -14.40
C GLY A 580 10.07 31.70 -14.42
N TYR A 581 11.12 30.87 -14.40
CA TYR A 581 10.98 29.41 -14.32
C TYR A 581 10.34 28.93 -13.01
N VAL A 582 10.66 29.57 -11.88
CA VAL A 582 10.00 29.27 -10.59
C VAL A 582 8.48 29.45 -10.72
N LEU A 583 8.03 30.59 -11.26
CA LEU A 583 6.60 30.85 -11.43
C LEU A 583 5.96 29.88 -12.44
N LEU A 584 6.62 29.66 -13.58
CA LEU A 584 6.14 28.78 -14.64
C LEU A 584 5.86 27.37 -14.13
N PHE A 585 6.84 26.72 -13.50
CA PHE A 585 6.67 25.33 -13.06
C PHE A 585 5.64 25.19 -11.94
N ASN A 586 5.54 26.15 -11.01
CA ASN A 586 4.51 26.12 -9.96
C ASN A 586 3.09 26.34 -10.52
N ILE A 587 2.93 27.18 -11.55
CA ILE A 587 1.65 27.36 -12.24
C ILE A 587 1.26 26.08 -13.00
N LEU A 588 2.20 25.52 -13.77
CA LEU A 588 1.98 24.26 -14.50
C LEU A 588 1.64 23.11 -13.56
N TYR A 589 2.33 23.00 -12.41
CA TYR A 589 2.00 22.04 -11.36
C TYR A 589 0.55 22.19 -10.88
N THR A 590 0.11 23.43 -10.63
CA THR A 590 -1.26 23.73 -10.19
C THR A 590 -2.30 23.37 -11.26
N ILE A 591 -2.00 23.63 -12.54
CA ILE A 591 -2.86 23.29 -13.67
C ILE A 591 -2.96 21.77 -13.86
N CYS A 592 -1.85 21.04 -13.76
CA CYS A 592 -1.86 19.58 -13.83
C CYS A 592 -2.73 18.98 -12.72
N LEU A 593 -2.59 19.46 -11.48
CA LEU A 593 -3.39 19.01 -10.35
C LEU A 593 -4.89 19.38 -10.48
N SER A 594 -5.25 20.41 -11.23
CA SER A 594 -6.65 20.79 -11.44
C SER A 594 -7.33 20.01 -12.56
N ILE A 595 -6.59 19.65 -13.62
CA ILE A 595 -7.13 19.00 -14.83
C ILE A 595 -7.07 17.48 -14.75
N LEU A 596 -5.94 16.91 -14.32
CA LEU A 596 -5.72 15.46 -14.41
C LEU A 596 -6.55 14.73 -13.34
N THR A 597 -7.22 13.66 -13.72
CA THR A 597 -7.82 12.71 -12.78
C THR A 597 -6.83 11.59 -12.47
N TYR A 598 -6.88 11.05 -11.25
CA TYR A 598 -6.15 9.84 -10.94
C TYR A 598 -6.94 8.68 -11.56
N ALA A 599 -6.42 8.10 -12.64
CA ALA A 599 -7.04 6.93 -13.27
C ALA A 599 -6.66 5.71 -12.44
N GLU A 600 -7.54 5.29 -11.55
CA GLU A 600 -7.42 3.99 -10.89
C GLU A 600 -7.69 2.90 -11.92
N GLY A 601 -6.88 1.84 -11.88
CA GLY A 601 -7.24 0.61 -12.56
C GLY A 601 -8.56 0.14 -11.95
N GLY A 602 -9.63 0.16 -12.73
CA GLY A 602 -10.95 -0.22 -12.26
C GLY A 602 -10.90 -1.63 -11.67
N ASN A 603 -11.56 -1.81 -10.52
CA ASN A 603 -11.99 -3.11 -10.05
C ASN A 603 -12.80 -3.76 -11.18
N ASN A 604 -12.25 -4.78 -11.80
CA ASN A 604 -13.01 -5.66 -12.68
C ASN A 604 -13.81 -6.63 -11.79
N ASP A 605 -14.83 -6.11 -11.12
CA ASP A 605 -15.79 -6.92 -10.35
C ASP A 605 -16.96 -7.44 -11.21
N GLU A 606 -16.84 -7.40 -12.54
CA GLU A 606 -17.83 -8.03 -13.42
C GLU A 606 -17.50 -9.52 -13.63
N ALA A 607 -18.21 -10.33 -12.84
CA ALA A 607 -18.35 -11.76 -13.01
C ALA A 607 -18.74 -12.12 -14.45
N THR A 608 -17.80 -12.64 -15.23
CA THR A 608 -18.12 -13.31 -16.49
C THR A 608 -18.64 -14.71 -16.18
N SER A 609 -19.95 -14.83 -15.99
CA SER A 609 -20.68 -16.10 -16.00
C SER A 609 -20.67 -16.68 -17.41
N SER A 610 -19.53 -17.23 -17.82
CA SER A 610 -19.45 -18.02 -19.05
C SER A 610 -20.16 -19.38 -18.83
N ASN A 611 -21.27 -19.53 -19.55
CA ASN A 611 -22.08 -20.74 -19.61
C ASN A 611 -21.24 -21.97 -20.00
N ALA A 612 -21.02 -22.88 -19.05
CA ALA A 612 -20.63 -24.26 -19.34
C ALA A 612 -21.59 -25.21 -18.61
N ASN A 613 -22.43 -25.89 -19.38
CA ASN A 613 -23.25 -27.00 -18.90
C ASN A 613 -22.35 -28.18 -18.55
N HIS A 614 -22.07 -28.39 -17.27
CA HIS A 614 -21.59 -29.68 -16.78
C HIS A 614 -22.43 -30.13 -15.59
N ASN A 615 -23.42 -30.96 -15.88
CA ASN A 615 -24.03 -31.86 -14.91
C ASN A 615 -23.08 -33.03 -14.69
N SER A 616 -22.34 -33.02 -13.58
CA SER A 616 -21.79 -34.26 -13.02
C SER A 616 -21.75 -34.16 -11.51
N SER A 617 -22.50 -35.06 -10.87
CA SER A 617 -22.40 -35.39 -9.45
C SER A 617 -20.94 -35.71 -9.06
N PRO A 618 -20.43 -35.27 -7.90
CA PRO A 618 -19.06 -35.55 -7.50
C PRO A 618 -18.96 -37.02 -7.08
N ALA A 619 -18.43 -37.87 -7.96
CA ALA A 619 -17.89 -39.15 -7.56
C ALA A 619 -16.59 -38.90 -6.78
N ARG A 620 -16.52 -39.40 -5.54
CA ARG A 620 -15.31 -39.38 -4.70
C ARG A 620 -14.15 -40.07 -5.45
N LYS A 621 -13.31 -39.29 -6.13
CA LYS A 621 -12.04 -39.74 -6.70
C LYS A 621 -10.94 -39.42 -5.68
N GLY A 622 -10.17 -40.44 -5.30
CA GLY A 622 -8.98 -40.28 -4.46
C GLY A 622 -7.90 -39.46 -5.17
N SER A 623 -7.09 -38.75 -4.40
CA SER A 623 -6.04 -37.87 -4.91
C SER A 623 -4.96 -38.63 -5.68
N ILE A 624 -4.46 -38.06 -6.77
CA ILE A 624 -3.44 -38.68 -7.64
C ILE A 624 -2.12 -38.94 -6.91
N LEU A 625 -1.76 -38.08 -5.95
CA LEU A 625 -0.58 -38.24 -5.10
C LEU A 625 -1.01 -38.69 -3.70
N PRO A 626 -0.49 -39.82 -3.17
CA PRO A 626 -0.74 -40.22 -1.81
C PRO A 626 -0.05 -39.22 -0.85
N PHE A 627 -0.74 -38.87 0.23
CA PHE A 627 -0.13 -38.20 1.39
C PHE A 627 -0.34 -39.07 2.62
N VAL A 628 0.54 -38.93 3.62
CA VAL A 628 0.43 -39.65 4.89
C VAL A 628 -0.30 -38.74 5.89
N PRO A 629 -1.45 -39.13 6.45
CA PRO A 629 -2.10 -38.38 7.52
C PRO A 629 -1.21 -38.34 8.78
N VAL A 630 -1.02 -37.14 9.36
CA VAL A 630 -0.08 -36.91 10.47
C VAL A 630 -0.76 -36.12 11.58
N TYR A 631 -0.65 -36.59 12.81
CA TYR A 631 -1.10 -35.88 14.01
C TYR A 631 0.03 -35.02 14.58
N MET A 632 -0.32 -33.87 15.15
CA MET A 632 0.62 -32.97 15.82
C MET A 632 0.20 -32.82 17.27
N THR A 633 1.10 -33.05 18.22
CA THR A 633 0.86 -32.79 19.64
C THR A 633 1.84 -31.76 20.16
N PHE A 634 1.39 -30.96 21.12
CA PHE A 634 2.24 -30.02 21.83
C PHE A 634 1.87 -30.00 23.30
N GLU A 635 2.89 -29.95 24.15
CA GLU A 635 2.75 -30.03 25.60
C GLU A 635 3.54 -28.91 26.29
N ASP A 636 2.86 -28.22 27.20
CA ASP A 636 3.37 -27.17 28.08
C ASP A 636 4.18 -26.09 27.35
N ILE A 637 3.65 -25.66 26.19
CA ILE A 637 4.25 -24.62 25.35
C ILE A 637 4.22 -23.27 26.08
N ARG A 638 5.42 -22.72 26.29
CA ARG A 638 5.64 -21.36 26.80
C ARG A 638 6.47 -20.57 25.81
N TYR A 639 6.08 -19.32 25.58
CA TYR A 639 6.81 -18.40 24.72
C TYR A 639 6.99 -17.06 25.42
N SER A 640 8.25 -16.64 25.54
CA SER A 640 8.62 -15.38 26.16
C SER A 640 9.55 -14.56 25.27
N ILE A 641 9.38 -13.24 25.30
CA ILE A 641 10.26 -12.27 24.63
C ILE A 641 10.93 -11.40 25.69
N ASP A 642 12.11 -10.87 25.37
CA ASP A 642 12.75 -9.90 26.26
C ASP A 642 11.91 -8.62 26.37
N MET A 643 11.89 -8.01 27.55
CA MET A 643 11.03 -6.85 27.81
C MET A 643 11.35 -5.68 26.86
N PRO A 644 10.38 -5.22 26.04
CA PRO A 644 10.59 -4.11 25.12
C PRO A 644 11.00 -2.84 25.87
N LYS A 645 11.96 -2.08 25.30
CA LYS A 645 12.47 -0.82 25.91
C LYS A 645 11.34 0.16 26.26
N ALA A 646 10.28 0.24 25.45
CA ALA A 646 9.12 1.10 25.69
C ALA A 646 8.32 0.73 26.96
N LEU A 647 8.17 -0.55 27.26
CA LEU A 647 7.42 -1.03 28.44
C LEU A 647 8.25 -0.97 29.72
N LYS A 648 9.58 -1.05 29.62
CA LYS A 648 10.48 -0.79 30.76
C LYS A 648 10.37 0.65 31.27
N VAL A 649 10.19 1.62 30.37
CA VAL A 649 10.00 3.04 30.72
C VAL A 649 8.67 3.27 31.45
N GLN A 650 7.65 2.43 31.21
CA GLN A 650 6.36 2.47 31.91
C GLN A 650 6.38 1.78 33.29
N GLY A 651 7.55 1.39 33.80
CA GLY A 651 7.70 0.86 35.16
C GLY A 651 7.27 -0.59 35.36
N MET A 652 7.06 -1.37 34.30
CA MET A 652 6.77 -2.81 34.44
C MET A 652 8.04 -3.56 34.88
N ALA A 653 8.00 -4.11 36.09
CA ALA A 653 9.07 -4.93 36.65
C ALA A 653 9.07 -6.34 36.01
N GLY A 654 10.14 -6.66 35.28
CA GLY A 654 10.36 -7.99 34.68
C GLY A 654 11.50 -7.98 33.67
N SER A 655 12.25 -9.08 33.54
CA SER A 655 13.26 -9.24 32.48
C SER A 655 12.64 -9.68 31.15
N ARG A 656 11.56 -10.47 31.21
CA ARG A 656 10.86 -11.07 30.05
C ARG A 656 9.36 -10.87 30.12
N LEU A 657 8.73 -10.69 28.96
CA LEU A 657 7.29 -10.70 28.76
C LEU A 657 6.86 -12.07 28.25
N GLU A 658 6.10 -12.80 29.06
CA GLU A 658 5.55 -14.09 28.67
C GLU A 658 4.23 -13.90 27.92
N LEU A 659 4.17 -14.43 26.70
CA LEU A 659 3.03 -14.26 25.78
C LEU A 659 2.16 -15.51 25.69
N LEU A 660 2.73 -16.70 25.90
CA LEU A 660 2.02 -17.99 25.92
C LEU A 660 2.40 -18.74 27.20
N LYS A 661 1.41 -19.31 27.90
CA LYS A 661 1.55 -19.92 29.22
C LYS A 661 0.98 -21.33 29.26
N ASP A 662 1.87 -22.32 29.39
CA ASP A 662 1.57 -23.75 29.58
C ASP A 662 0.46 -24.29 28.65
N LEU A 663 0.58 -24.01 27.34
CA LEU A 663 -0.42 -24.45 26.37
C LEU A 663 -0.17 -25.91 25.95
N SER A 664 -1.22 -26.73 26.03
CA SER A 664 -1.19 -28.14 25.62
C SER A 664 -2.37 -28.45 24.70
N GLY A 665 -2.14 -29.24 23.64
CA GLY A 665 -3.17 -29.63 22.68
C GLY A 665 -2.70 -30.65 21.64
N SER A 666 -3.63 -31.09 20.81
CA SER A 666 -3.37 -32.01 19.70
C SER A 666 -4.21 -31.65 18.48
N PHE A 667 -3.62 -31.73 17.29
CA PHE A 667 -4.32 -31.61 16.00
C PHE A 667 -4.30 -32.94 15.26
N ARG A 668 -5.46 -33.35 14.76
CA ARG A 668 -5.69 -34.71 14.25
C ARG A 668 -6.08 -34.67 12.76
N PRO A 669 -5.72 -35.69 11.98
CA PRO A 669 -6.13 -35.77 10.58
C PRO A 669 -7.65 -35.93 10.44
N GLY A 670 -8.24 -35.28 9.44
CA GLY A 670 -9.69 -35.33 9.20
C GLY A 670 -10.51 -34.52 10.20
N VAL A 671 -9.86 -33.73 11.06
CA VAL A 671 -10.49 -32.84 12.04
C VAL A 671 -10.11 -31.40 11.71
N LEU A 672 -11.10 -30.51 11.62
CA LEU A 672 -10.89 -29.07 11.48
C LEU A 672 -10.99 -28.39 12.82
N THR A 673 -9.86 -27.86 13.26
CA THR A 673 -9.74 -27.17 14.54
C THR A 673 -9.76 -25.66 14.35
N ALA A 674 -10.71 -24.97 14.98
CA ALA A 674 -10.74 -23.51 15.10
C ALA A 674 -9.87 -23.05 16.27
N LEU A 675 -8.92 -22.16 16.03
CA LEU A 675 -8.17 -21.45 17.06
C LEU A 675 -8.78 -20.06 17.28
N MET A 676 -9.50 -19.88 18.38
CA MET A 676 -10.25 -18.65 18.67
C MET A 676 -9.85 -18.02 20.00
N GLY A 677 -10.22 -16.75 20.15
CA GLY A 677 -9.93 -15.94 21.32
C GLY A 677 -9.94 -14.46 20.96
N ILE A 678 -10.05 -13.59 21.97
CA ILE A 678 -10.02 -12.14 21.77
C ILE A 678 -8.70 -11.67 21.13
N SER A 679 -8.72 -10.50 20.49
CA SER A 679 -7.51 -9.92 19.90
C SER A 679 -6.42 -9.72 20.97
N GLY A 680 -5.18 -10.09 20.64
CA GLY A 680 -4.08 -10.08 21.61
C GLY A 680 -4.00 -11.30 22.55
N ALA A 681 -4.83 -12.33 22.38
CA ALA A 681 -4.73 -13.59 23.14
C ALA A 681 -3.49 -14.45 22.81
N GLY A 682 -2.79 -14.16 21.70
CA GLY A 682 -1.61 -14.94 21.27
C GLY A 682 -1.89 -16.02 20.23
N LYS A 683 -3.04 -15.98 19.53
CA LYS A 683 -3.44 -16.96 18.50
C LYS A 683 -2.40 -17.14 17.39
N THR A 684 -2.08 -16.05 16.67
CA THR A 684 -1.05 -16.04 15.62
C THR A 684 0.33 -16.39 16.19
N THR A 685 0.62 -15.96 17.42
CA THR A 685 1.88 -16.33 18.09
C THR A 685 1.99 -17.83 18.33
N LEU A 686 0.92 -18.49 18.78
CA LEU A 686 0.87 -19.94 18.95
C LEU A 686 1.02 -20.64 17.60
N LEU A 687 0.25 -20.23 16.59
CA LEU A 687 0.32 -20.79 15.23
C LEU A 687 1.75 -20.68 14.66
N ASP A 688 2.40 -19.53 14.82
CA ASP A 688 3.78 -19.29 14.39
C ASP A 688 4.82 -20.12 15.14
N VAL A 689 4.64 -20.35 16.45
CA VAL A 689 5.53 -21.20 17.25
C VAL A 689 5.40 -22.67 16.81
N LEU A 690 4.17 -23.14 16.58
CA LEU A 690 3.91 -24.51 16.13
C LEU A 690 4.42 -24.73 14.70
N ALA A 691 4.18 -23.81 13.78
CA ALA A 691 4.75 -23.81 12.44
C ALA A 691 6.29 -23.60 12.45
N GLY A 692 6.82 -23.05 13.54
CA GLY A 692 8.24 -22.77 13.75
C GLY A 692 8.77 -21.60 12.91
N ARG A 693 7.92 -20.61 12.69
CA ARG A 693 8.23 -19.34 12.04
C ARG A 693 8.77 -18.30 13.03
N LYS A 694 8.51 -18.44 14.34
CA LYS A 694 9.16 -17.61 15.35
C LYS A 694 10.61 -18.03 15.57
N THR A 695 11.54 -17.18 15.14
CA THR A 695 12.99 -17.36 15.35
C THR A 695 13.54 -16.55 16.52
N SER A 696 12.79 -15.58 17.03
CA SER A 696 13.18 -14.72 18.16
C SER A 696 12.36 -15.04 19.41
N GLY A 697 13.00 -14.98 20.59
CA GLY A 697 12.38 -15.29 21.88
C GLY A 697 12.68 -16.72 22.35
N HIS A 698 12.29 -17.03 23.59
CA HIS A 698 12.53 -18.33 24.21
C HIS A 698 11.27 -19.19 24.13
N ILE A 699 11.37 -20.33 23.44
CA ILE A 699 10.33 -21.35 23.34
C ILE A 699 10.69 -22.48 24.31
N HIS A 700 9.76 -22.81 25.21
CA HIS A 700 9.83 -23.98 26.09
C HIS A 700 8.62 -24.89 25.83
N GLY A 701 8.75 -26.18 26.17
CA GLY A 701 7.73 -27.21 25.94
C GLY A 701 8.15 -28.22 24.87
N ASN A 702 7.33 -29.24 24.63
CA ASN A 702 7.61 -30.30 23.66
C ASN A 702 6.60 -30.28 22.52
N ILE A 703 7.07 -30.49 21.29
CA ILE A 703 6.23 -30.58 20.09
C ILE A 703 6.59 -31.88 19.37
N THR A 704 5.61 -32.76 19.17
CA THR A 704 5.78 -34.01 18.44
C THR A 704 4.86 -34.08 17.22
N VAL A 705 5.33 -34.80 16.20
CA VAL A 705 4.66 -35.03 14.91
C VAL A 705 4.64 -36.53 14.71
N SER A 706 3.44 -37.12 14.72
CA SER A 706 3.25 -38.57 14.71
C SER A 706 4.01 -39.34 15.81
N GLY A 707 4.18 -38.74 17.00
CA GLY A 707 4.94 -39.32 18.12
C GLY A 707 6.46 -39.11 18.06
N TYR A 708 6.97 -38.48 17.00
CA TYR A 708 8.40 -38.13 16.87
C TYR A 708 8.64 -36.65 17.17
N PRO A 709 9.77 -36.26 17.79
CA PRO A 709 10.09 -34.85 18.03
C PRO A 709 10.12 -34.02 16.73
N LYS A 710 9.50 -32.83 16.75
CA LYS A 710 9.46 -31.94 15.58
C LYS A 710 10.86 -31.49 15.16
N LYS A 711 11.32 -31.90 13.96
CA LYS A 711 12.53 -31.36 13.34
C LYS A 711 12.24 -30.09 12.55
N GLN A 712 12.67 -28.95 13.11
CA GLN A 712 12.31 -27.63 12.58
C GLN A 712 12.76 -27.38 11.13
N GLU A 713 13.92 -27.90 10.73
CA GLU A 713 14.49 -27.62 9.40
C GLU A 713 13.70 -28.23 8.25
N THR A 714 13.08 -29.39 8.47
CA THR A 714 12.39 -30.17 7.44
C THR A 714 10.87 -30.14 7.58
N PHE A 715 10.34 -29.60 8.68
CA PHE A 715 8.90 -29.57 8.98
C PHE A 715 8.05 -28.84 7.92
N SER A 716 8.60 -27.85 7.23
CA SER A 716 7.93 -27.14 6.13
C SER A 716 7.66 -28.01 4.89
N ARG A 717 8.28 -29.19 4.80
CA ARG A 717 8.01 -30.17 3.73
C ARG A 717 6.72 -30.95 3.95
N VAL A 718 6.25 -31.04 5.19
CA VAL A 718 5.02 -31.75 5.58
C VAL A 718 3.91 -30.82 6.04
N SER A 719 4.22 -29.53 6.19
CA SER A 719 3.26 -28.48 6.58
C SER A 719 3.11 -27.39 5.53
N GLY A 720 1.88 -26.92 5.35
CA GLY A 720 1.54 -25.70 4.61
C GLY A 720 1.12 -24.60 5.58
N TYR A 721 1.43 -23.35 5.26
CA TYR A 721 1.05 -22.19 6.09
C TYR A 721 0.47 -21.09 5.21
N CYS A 722 -0.81 -20.77 5.40
CA CYS A 722 -1.48 -19.66 4.73
C CYS A 722 -1.42 -18.43 5.64
N GLU A 723 -0.73 -17.38 5.19
CA GLU A 723 -0.63 -16.11 5.89
C GLU A 723 -1.94 -15.31 5.81
N GLN A 724 -2.10 -14.35 6.74
CA GLN A 724 -3.25 -13.43 6.72
C GLN A 724 -3.26 -12.57 5.45
N ASN A 725 -2.10 -12.06 5.04
CA ASN A 725 -1.94 -11.24 3.84
C ASN A 725 -1.67 -12.09 2.59
N ASP A 726 -2.43 -11.86 1.54
CA ASP A 726 -2.32 -12.61 0.28
C ASP A 726 -1.26 -12.03 -0.66
N ILE A 727 0.01 -12.37 -0.42
CA ILE A 727 1.16 -11.87 -1.19
C ILE A 727 1.54 -12.86 -2.29
N HIS A 728 1.44 -12.40 -3.55
CA HIS A 728 1.77 -13.16 -4.76
C HIS A 728 2.36 -12.22 -5.82
N SER A 729 3.17 -12.75 -6.74
CA SER A 729 3.74 -11.95 -7.84
C SER A 729 2.62 -11.48 -8.79
N PRO A 730 2.49 -10.17 -9.05
CA PRO A 730 1.34 -9.62 -9.77
C PRO A 730 1.30 -10.00 -11.26
N ASN A 731 2.46 -10.26 -11.86
CA ASN A 731 2.60 -10.50 -13.30
C ASN A 731 2.49 -11.99 -13.71
N LEU A 732 2.25 -12.88 -12.74
CA LEU A 732 2.01 -14.30 -12.99
C LEU A 732 0.52 -14.58 -13.10
N THR A 733 0.17 -15.67 -13.79
CA THR A 733 -1.19 -16.22 -13.78
C THR A 733 -1.42 -17.10 -12.56
N VAL A 734 -2.69 -17.42 -12.27
CA VAL A 734 -3.09 -18.41 -11.25
C VAL A 734 -2.34 -19.73 -11.48
N TYR A 735 -2.37 -20.26 -12.70
CA TYR A 735 -1.73 -21.54 -13.02
C TYR A 735 -0.22 -21.51 -12.87
N GLU A 736 0.45 -20.45 -13.31
CA GLU A 736 1.91 -20.34 -13.19
C GLU A 736 2.36 -20.21 -11.74
N SER A 737 1.58 -19.55 -10.90
CA SER A 737 1.83 -19.45 -9.46
C SER A 737 1.78 -20.84 -8.80
N LEU A 738 0.78 -21.66 -9.16
CA LEU A 738 0.68 -23.05 -8.71
C LEU A 738 1.81 -23.92 -9.27
N MET A 739 2.14 -23.77 -10.56
CA MET A 739 3.23 -24.51 -11.20
C MET A 739 4.58 -24.20 -10.56
N PHE A 740 4.86 -22.94 -10.23
CA PHE A 740 6.08 -22.53 -9.54
C PHE A 740 6.20 -23.21 -8.17
N SER A 741 5.12 -23.20 -7.39
CA SER A 741 5.08 -23.89 -6.09
C SER A 741 5.26 -25.40 -6.22
N ALA A 742 4.52 -26.02 -7.15
CA ALA A 742 4.62 -27.44 -7.46
C ALA A 742 6.05 -27.85 -7.82
N TRP A 743 6.72 -27.06 -8.66
CA TRP A 743 8.06 -27.37 -9.13
C TRP A 743 9.08 -27.41 -7.98
N LEU A 744 8.96 -26.51 -7.01
CA LEU A 744 9.94 -26.37 -5.94
C LEU A 744 9.65 -27.24 -4.71
N ARG A 745 8.38 -27.51 -4.41
CA ARG A 745 7.97 -28.20 -3.18
C ARG A 745 7.66 -29.68 -3.37
N LEU A 746 7.25 -30.12 -4.57
CA LEU A 746 7.03 -31.54 -4.82
C LEU A 746 8.36 -32.32 -4.92
N PRO A 747 8.36 -33.62 -4.59
CA PRO A 747 9.52 -34.50 -4.79
C PRO A 747 10.00 -34.55 -6.25
N ALA A 748 11.31 -34.75 -6.43
CA ALA A 748 11.94 -34.77 -7.76
C ALA A 748 11.53 -35.99 -8.60
N GLU A 749 11.05 -37.08 -7.99
CA GLU A 749 10.61 -38.28 -8.71
C GLU A 749 9.31 -38.07 -9.50
N ILE A 750 8.57 -36.98 -9.23
CA ILE A 750 7.27 -36.73 -9.86
C ILE A 750 7.45 -36.16 -11.27
N ASN A 751 7.00 -36.91 -12.28
CA ASN A 751 7.03 -36.49 -13.68
C ASN A 751 6.19 -35.21 -13.91
N SER A 752 6.64 -34.38 -14.86
CA SER A 752 5.98 -33.16 -15.31
C SER A 752 4.50 -33.35 -15.69
N MET A 753 4.12 -34.47 -16.31
CA MET A 753 2.73 -34.76 -16.66
C MET A 753 1.86 -35.05 -15.43
N ALA A 754 2.40 -35.79 -14.46
CA ALA A 754 1.71 -36.06 -13.19
C ALA A 754 1.53 -34.76 -12.39
N ARG A 755 2.56 -33.90 -12.38
CA ARG A 755 2.50 -32.56 -11.77
C ARG A 755 1.40 -31.69 -12.38
N LYS A 756 1.28 -31.65 -13.71
CA LYS A 756 0.21 -30.89 -14.39
C LYS A 756 -1.18 -31.37 -14.01
N ARG A 757 -1.41 -32.69 -14.07
CA ARG A 757 -2.69 -33.29 -13.67
C ARG A 757 -3.04 -33.01 -12.21
N PHE A 758 -2.03 -33.04 -11.34
CA PHE A 758 -2.19 -32.72 -9.91
C PHE A 758 -2.56 -31.24 -9.67
N ILE A 759 -1.99 -30.31 -10.45
CA ILE A 759 -2.36 -28.89 -10.39
C ILE A 759 -3.81 -28.70 -10.90
N ASP A 760 -4.19 -29.35 -12.00
CA ASP A 760 -5.55 -29.25 -12.53
C ASP A 760 -6.60 -29.79 -11.52
N GLU A 761 -6.30 -30.90 -10.83
CA GLU A 761 -7.14 -31.45 -9.75
C GLU A 761 -7.34 -30.45 -8.60
N PHE A 762 -6.27 -29.78 -8.14
CA PHE A 762 -6.39 -28.79 -7.08
C PHE A 762 -7.09 -27.50 -7.53
N MET A 763 -6.90 -27.08 -8.77
CA MET A 763 -7.66 -25.94 -9.32
C MET A 763 -9.16 -26.23 -9.37
N GLU A 764 -9.54 -27.48 -9.60
CA GLU A 764 -10.95 -27.91 -9.52
C GLU A 764 -11.45 -27.93 -8.07
N LEU A 765 -10.66 -28.50 -7.14
CA LEU A 765 -10.98 -28.54 -5.70
C LEU A 765 -11.25 -27.16 -5.10
N VAL A 766 -10.44 -26.18 -5.50
CA VAL A 766 -10.48 -24.80 -5.00
C VAL A 766 -11.35 -23.88 -5.89
N GLU A 767 -12.05 -24.46 -6.87
CA GLU A 767 -12.93 -23.73 -7.80
C GLU A 767 -12.24 -22.57 -8.57
N LEU A 768 -10.94 -22.69 -8.87
CA LEU A 768 -10.13 -21.68 -9.57
C LEU A 768 -9.92 -21.98 -11.06
N PHE A 769 -10.41 -23.12 -11.57
CA PHE A 769 -10.22 -23.53 -12.96
C PHE A 769 -10.63 -22.47 -14.01
N PRO A 770 -11.75 -21.72 -13.86
CA PRO A 770 -12.11 -20.65 -14.81
C PRO A 770 -11.10 -19.50 -14.88
N LEU A 771 -10.32 -19.31 -13.81
CA LEU A 771 -9.36 -18.22 -13.65
C LEU A 771 -7.91 -18.66 -13.93
N LYS A 772 -7.71 -19.84 -14.51
CA LYS A 772 -6.40 -20.46 -14.77
C LYS A 772 -5.39 -19.49 -15.39
N ASP A 773 -5.82 -18.75 -16.41
CA ASP A 773 -4.99 -17.81 -17.18
C ASP A 773 -5.15 -16.34 -16.75
N ALA A 774 -5.93 -16.07 -15.70
CA ALA A 774 -6.08 -14.73 -15.15
C ALA A 774 -4.80 -14.29 -14.43
N LEU A 775 -4.42 -13.03 -14.62
CA LEU A 775 -3.28 -12.43 -13.90
C LEU A 775 -3.65 -12.19 -12.44
N VAL A 776 -2.70 -12.46 -11.56
CA VAL A 776 -2.85 -12.24 -10.12
C VAL A 776 -3.05 -10.76 -9.81
N GLY A 777 -2.26 -9.86 -10.42
CA GLY A 777 -2.33 -8.41 -10.26
C GLY A 777 -1.97 -7.88 -8.86
N LEU A 778 -1.95 -6.56 -8.72
CA LEU A 778 -1.61 -5.86 -7.47
C LEU A 778 -2.82 -5.83 -6.50
N PRO A 779 -2.64 -6.14 -5.21
CA PRO A 779 -3.72 -6.13 -4.22
C PRO A 779 -4.48 -4.79 -4.19
N GLY A 780 -5.81 -4.85 -4.32
CA GLY A 780 -6.71 -3.68 -4.26
C GLY A 780 -6.60 -2.72 -5.45
N LEU A 781 -5.86 -3.06 -6.49
CA LEU A 781 -5.69 -2.24 -7.70
C LEU A 781 -6.00 -2.99 -8.99
N SER A 782 -5.64 -4.28 -9.10
CA SER A 782 -5.82 -5.05 -10.34
C SER A 782 -5.72 -6.56 -10.14
N GLY A 783 -6.24 -7.32 -11.11
CA GLY A 783 -6.13 -8.77 -11.18
C GLY A 783 -7.25 -9.49 -10.42
N LEU A 784 -6.88 -10.41 -9.54
CA LEU A 784 -7.83 -11.24 -8.79
C LEU A 784 -8.51 -10.46 -7.67
N SER A 785 -9.79 -10.75 -7.44
CA SER A 785 -10.53 -10.29 -6.27
C SER A 785 -9.91 -10.84 -4.97
N THR A 786 -10.26 -10.23 -3.83
CA THR A 786 -9.75 -10.66 -2.51
C THR A 786 -10.05 -12.13 -2.23
N GLU A 787 -11.26 -12.57 -2.53
CA GLU A 787 -11.74 -13.96 -2.41
C GLU A 787 -10.93 -14.93 -3.28
N GLN A 788 -10.78 -14.62 -4.57
CA GLN A 788 -10.03 -15.44 -5.53
C GLN A 788 -8.55 -15.52 -5.15
N ARG A 789 -7.99 -14.41 -4.66
CA ARG A 789 -6.60 -14.35 -4.21
C ARG A 789 -6.39 -15.18 -2.94
N LYS A 790 -7.34 -15.18 -1.99
CA LYS A 790 -7.30 -16.02 -0.79
C LYS A 790 -7.32 -17.50 -1.15
N ARG A 791 -8.20 -17.88 -2.09
CA ARG A 791 -8.23 -19.23 -2.67
C ARG A 791 -6.92 -19.60 -3.36
N LEU A 792 -6.29 -18.67 -4.09
CA LEU A 792 -4.96 -18.89 -4.67
C LEU A 792 -3.90 -19.10 -3.59
N THR A 793 -3.91 -18.33 -2.49
CA THR A 793 -3.01 -18.52 -1.35
C THR A 793 -3.12 -19.94 -0.80
N ILE A 794 -4.34 -20.39 -0.57
CA ILE A 794 -4.63 -21.76 -0.10
C ILE A 794 -4.13 -22.79 -1.12
N ALA A 795 -4.44 -22.61 -2.40
CA ALA A 795 -4.02 -23.52 -3.46
C ALA A 795 -2.49 -23.63 -3.59
N VAL A 796 -1.75 -22.51 -3.51
CA VAL A 796 -0.28 -22.48 -3.59
C VAL A 796 0.37 -23.32 -2.48
N GLU A 797 -0.21 -23.32 -1.28
CA GLU A 797 0.27 -24.14 -0.16
C GLU A 797 -0.13 -25.62 -0.28
N LEU A 798 -1.33 -25.91 -0.80
CA LEU A 798 -1.83 -27.28 -0.98
C LEU A 798 -1.13 -28.06 -2.09
N VAL A 799 -0.67 -27.38 -3.12
CA VAL A 799 0.08 -27.99 -4.22
C VAL A 799 1.40 -28.63 -3.75
N ALA A 800 1.90 -28.27 -2.56
CA ALA A 800 3.01 -28.98 -1.92
C ALA A 800 2.65 -30.38 -1.37
N ASN A 801 1.37 -30.77 -1.47
CA ASN A 801 0.79 -31.96 -0.84
C ASN A 801 1.03 -32.07 0.69
N PRO A 802 0.80 -31.01 1.49
CA PRO A 802 1.12 -31.01 2.92
C PRO A 802 0.16 -31.87 3.76
N SER A 803 0.67 -32.61 4.74
CA SER A 803 -0.17 -33.40 5.68
C SER A 803 -0.85 -32.51 6.73
N ILE A 804 -0.20 -31.40 7.12
CA ILE A 804 -0.69 -30.43 8.09
C ILE A 804 -0.84 -29.07 7.40
N VAL A 805 -1.97 -28.38 7.57
CA VAL A 805 -2.19 -27.05 7.01
C VAL A 805 -2.58 -26.08 8.13
N PHE A 806 -1.77 -25.04 8.31
CA PHE A 806 -2.07 -23.91 9.17
C PHE A 806 -2.66 -22.78 8.32
N MET A 807 -3.77 -22.19 8.75
CA MET A 807 -4.37 -21.05 8.07
C MET A 807 -4.60 -19.90 9.05
N ASP A 808 -3.90 -18.79 8.84
CA ASP A 808 -4.09 -17.60 9.66
C ASP A 808 -5.22 -16.73 9.07
N GLU A 809 -6.36 -16.69 9.75
CA GLU A 809 -7.56 -15.94 9.41
C GLU A 809 -7.99 -16.11 7.94
N PRO A 810 -8.41 -17.32 7.52
CA PRO A 810 -8.79 -17.60 6.13
C PRO A 810 -10.01 -16.80 5.65
N THR A 811 -10.84 -16.30 6.58
CA THR A 811 -12.06 -15.53 6.28
C THR A 811 -11.88 -14.01 6.41
N SER A 812 -10.65 -13.53 6.68
CA SER A 812 -10.39 -12.11 6.88
C SER A 812 -10.54 -11.29 5.58
N GLY A 813 -11.25 -10.17 5.65
CA GLY A 813 -11.46 -9.28 4.49
C GLY A 813 -12.39 -9.84 3.40
N LEU A 814 -13.18 -10.87 3.72
CA LEU A 814 -14.15 -11.50 2.82
C LEU A 814 -15.59 -11.26 3.29
N ASP A 815 -16.53 -11.21 2.34
CA ASP A 815 -17.97 -11.26 2.61
C ASP A 815 -18.46 -12.69 2.94
N ALA A 816 -19.76 -12.87 3.27
CA ALA A 816 -20.25 -14.11 3.92
C ALA A 816 -20.15 -15.24 2.95
N ARG A 817 -20.56 -14.93 1.74
CA ARG A 817 -20.53 -15.82 0.61
C ARG A 817 -19.10 -16.21 0.25
N ALA A 818 -18.19 -15.25 0.10
CA ALA A 818 -16.78 -15.45 -0.17
C ALA A 818 -16.11 -16.27 0.93
N ALA A 819 -16.37 -15.95 2.19
CA ALA A 819 -15.89 -16.71 3.34
C ALA A 819 -16.46 -18.13 3.35
N ALA A 820 -17.74 -18.33 3.02
CA ALA A 820 -18.36 -19.64 2.91
C ALA A 820 -17.78 -20.47 1.76
N ILE A 821 -17.48 -19.86 0.60
CA ILE A 821 -16.80 -20.52 -0.53
C ILE A 821 -15.39 -20.97 -0.12
N VAL A 822 -14.64 -20.10 0.56
CA VAL A 822 -13.32 -20.44 1.10
C VAL A 822 -13.43 -21.57 2.13
N MET A 823 -14.35 -21.47 3.09
CA MET A 823 -14.54 -22.49 4.14
C MET A 823 -15.05 -23.82 3.60
N ARG A 824 -15.87 -23.82 2.55
CA ARG A 824 -16.25 -25.02 1.80
C ARG A 824 -15.02 -25.69 1.18
N THR A 825 -14.11 -24.90 0.61
CA THR A 825 -12.84 -25.41 0.10
C THR A 825 -12.01 -26.02 1.23
N VAL A 826 -11.90 -25.33 2.37
CA VAL A 826 -11.22 -25.84 3.58
C VAL A 826 -11.83 -27.15 4.08
N ARG A 827 -13.17 -27.26 4.04
CA ARG A 827 -13.89 -28.49 4.39
C ARG A 827 -13.53 -29.65 3.46
N ASN A 828 -13.57 -29.42 2.15
CA ASN A 828 -13.17 -30.43 1.17
C ASN A 828 -11.73 -30.93 1.39
N ILE A 829 -10.81 -30.06 1.83
CA ILE A 829 -9.41 -30.41 2.11
C ILE A 829 -9.29 -31.31 3.35
N VAL A 830 -10.10 -31.04 4.38
CA VAL A 830 -10.12 -31.84 5.62
C VAL A 830 -10.74 -33.21 5.37
N ASP A 831 -11.81 -33.26 4.58
CA ASP A 831 -12.48 -34.51 4.20
C ASP A 831 -11.57 -35.47 3.42
N MET A 832 -10.49 -34.97 2.81
CA MET A 832 -9.44 -35.80 2.21
C MET A 832 -8.54 -36.49 3.26
N GLY A 833 -8.67 -36.17 4.55
CA GLY A 833 -7.90 -36.73 5.65
C GLY A 833 -6.68 -35.90 6.08
N ARG A 834 -6.62 -34.60 5.74
CA ARG A 834 -5.52 -33.70 6.17
C ARG A 834 -5.80 -33.13 7.57
N THR A 835 -4.75 -32.76 8.28
CA THR A 835 -4.85 -32.04 9.57
C THR A 835 -4.90 -30.55 9.28
N VAL A 836 -6.01 -29.88 9.59
CA VAL A 836 -6.16 -28.44 9.29
C VAL A 836 -6.52 -27.66 10.54
N VAL A 837 -5.78 -26.58 10.77
CA VAL A 837 -5.98 -25.67 11.90
C VAL A 837 -6.08 -24.27 11.35
N CYS A 838 -7.11 -23.53 11.74
CA CYS A 838 -7.22 -22.14 11.35
C CYS A 838 -7.55 -21.21 12.51
N THR A 839 -6.95 -20.03 12.52
CA THR A 839 -7.36 -18.94 13.40
C THR A 839 -8.60 -18.26 12.81
N ILE A 840 -9.61 -17.99 13.64
CA ILE A 840 -10.79 -17.21 13.20
C ILE A 840 -11.16 -16.21 14.29
N HIS A 841 -11.53 -14.99 13.87
CA HIS A 841 -11.76 -13.88 14.78
C HIS A 841 -13.23 -13.66 15.21
N GLN A 842 -14.23 -14.05 14.42
CA GLN A 842 -15.67 -14.02 14.76
C GLN A 842 -16.46 -14.55 13.54
N PRO A 843 -16.68 -15.87 13.41
CA PRO A 843 -17.37 -16.44 12.26
C PRO A 843 -18.89 -16.30 12.33
N SER A 844 -19.56 -16.41 11.17
CA SER A 844 -21.01 -16.66 11.12
C SER A 844 -21.36 -18.02 11.75
N ILE A 845 -22.63 -18.24 12.09
CA ILE A 845 -23.09 -19.49 12.71
C ILE A 845 -22.74 -20.69 11.83
N ASP A 846 -23.01 -20.61 10.52
CA ASP A 846 -22.75 -21.68 9.55
C ASP A 846 -21.24 -21.99 9.45
N ILE A 847 -20.38 -20.97 9.43
CA ILE A 847 -18.93 -21.16 9.41
C ILE A 847 -18.46 -21.75 10.74
N PHE A 848 -18.97 -21.26 11.87
CA PHE A 848 -18.59 -21.75 13.19
C PHE A 848 -18.96 -23.22 13.38
N GLU A 849 -20.15 -23.62 12.94
CA GLU A 849 -20.63 -25.00 13.03
C GLU A 849 -19.99 -25.94 12.00
N SER A 850 -19.25 -25.41 11.02
CA SER A 850 -18.43 -26.23 10.11
C SER A 850 -17.15 -26.77 10.75
N PHE A 851 -16.78 -26.26 11.94
CA PHE A 851 -15.65 -26.74 12.72
C PHE A 851 -15.99 -27.97 13.54
N ASP A 852 -15.02 -28.88 13.65
CA ASP A 852 -15.16 -30.09 14.45
C ASP A 852 -14.72 -29.85 15.90
N GLU A 853 -13.63 -29.10 16.07
CA GLU A 853 -13.02 -28.77 17.36
C GLU A 853 -12.73 -27.28 17.51
N LEU A 854 -12.73 -26.82 18.76
CA LEU A 854 -12.41 -25.46 19.15
C LEU A 854 -11.26 -25.47 20.17
N PHE A 855 -10.22 -24.68 19.88
CA PHE A 855 -9.16 -24.30 20.80
C PHE A 855 -9.35 -22.81 21.16
N LEU A 856 -9.85 -22.54 22.37
CA LEU A 856 -10.19 -21.20 22.84
C LEU A 856 -9.14 -20.66 23.82
N MET A 857 -8.63 -19.47 23.52
CA MET A 857 -7.62 -18.77 24.33
C MET A 857 -8.17 -17.45 24.88
N LYS A 858 -7.76 -17.10 26.10
CA LYS A 858 -8.01 -15.78 26.69
C LYS A 858 -6.78 -14.86 26.60
N ARG A 859 -6.98 -13.57 26.87
CA ARG A 859 -5.89 -12.59 26.93
C ARG A 859 -4.89 -13.00 28.02
N GLY A 860 -3.61 -13.04 27.66
CA GLY A 860 -2.53 -13.54 28.54
C GLY A 860 -1.97 -14.91 28.12
N GLY A 861 -2.45 -15.49 27.02
CA GLY A 861 -1.83 -16.66 26.40
C GLY A 861 -2.18 -17.98 27.07
N GLU A 862 -3.36 -18.09 27.68
CA GLU A 862 -3.84 -19.27 28.40
C GLU A 862 -5.06 -19.88 27.70
N ALA A 863 -5.16 -21.21 27.71
CA ALA A 863 -6.31 -21.95 27.19
C ALA A 863 -7.45 -22.02 28.21
N ILE A 864 -8.69 -21.83 27.75
CA ILE A 864 -9.90 -21.88 28.57
C ILE A 864 -10.90 -22.95 28.13
N TYR A 865 -10.77 -23.43 26.89
CA TYR A 865 -11.55 -24.55 26.37
C TYR A 865 -10.79 -25.18 25.19
N VAL A 866 -10.65 -26.51 25.19
CA VAL A 866 -10.12 -27.25 24.04
C VAL A 866 -10.96 -28.52 23.89
N GLY A 867 -11.80 -28.61 22.86
CA GLY A 867 -12.74 -29.72 22.73
C GLY A 867 -13.66 -29.63 21.52
N PRO A 868 -14.56 -30.62 21.35
CA PRO A 868 -15.49 -30.66 20.23
C PRO A 868 -16.59 -29.61 20.37
N LEU A 869 -17.00 -28.99 19.26
CA LEU A 869 -18.16 -28.10 19.29
C LEU A 869 -19.47 -28.86 19.53
N GLY A 870 -19.56 -30.08 19.00
CA GLY A 870 -20.78 -30.88 18.95
C GLY A 870 -21.79 -30.33 17.94
N GLN A 871 -22.79 -31.13 17.61
CA GLN A 871 -23.83 -30.71 16.67
C GLN A 871 -24.51 -29.43 17.20
N HIS A 872 -24.58 -28.40 16.35
CA HIS A 872 -25.14 -27.09 16.70
C HIS A 872 -24.48 -26.41 17.90
N SER A 873 -23.17 -26.62 18.11
CA SER A 873 -22.38 -26.08 19.22
C SER A 873 -22.85 -26.55 20.62
N CYS A 874 -23.57 -27.67 20.70
CA CYS A 874 -24.22 -28.09 21.95
C CYS A 874 -23.23 -28.46 23.06
N GLU A 875 -22.05 -29.02 22.76
CA GLU A 875 -21.07 -29.40 23.78
C GLU A 875 -20.39 -28.16 24.37
N LEU A 876 -20.08 -27.18 23.51
CA LEU A 876 -19.54 -25.88 23.94
C LEU A 876 -20.53 -25.13 24.84
N ILE A 877 -21.80 -25.02 24.42
CA ILE A 877 -22.84 -24.33 25.18
C ILE A 877 -23.02 -25.04 26.53
N LYS A 878 -23.13 -26.38 26.55
CA LYS A 878 -23.22 -27.15 27.80
C LYS A 878 -22.03 -26.91 28.73
N TYR A 879 -20.81 -26.77 28.21
CA TYR A 879 -19.62 -26.53 29.04
C TYR A 879 -19.73 -25.21 29.82
N PHE A 880 -20.18 -24.13 29.18
CA PHE A 880 -20.31 -22.80 29.80
C PHE A 880 -21.64 -22.59 30.54
N GLU A 881 -22.74 -23.26 30.13
CA GLU A 881 -24.07 -23.13 30.74
C GLU A 881 -24.37 -24.13 31.88
N LYS A 882 -23.51 -25.13 32.11
CA LYS A 882 -23.75 -26.23 33.07
C LYS A 882 -24.27 -25.71 34.43
N PRO A 883 -25.53 -26.06 34.82
CA PRO A 883 -26.05 -25.76 36.15
C PRO A 883 -25.34 -26.61 37.22
N ALA A 884 -25.03 -26.03 38.38
CA ALA A 884 -24.63 -26.78 39.57
C ALA A 884 -25.82 -27.54 40.16
N ILE A 885 -26.19 -28.69 39.61
CA ILE A 885 -27.06 -29.67 40.28
C ILE A 885 -26.60 -31.09 39.93
N GLU A 886 -25.67 -31.64 40.72
CA GLU A 886 -25.91 -32.75 41.68
C GLU A 886 -24.59 -33.30 42.28
N LEU A 887 -24.53 -33.31 43.62
CA LEU A 887 -23.66 -34.11 44.49
C LEU A 887 -22.12 -33.97 44.38
N LEU A 888 -21.60 -32.80 44.76
CA LEU A 888 -20.49 -32.66 45.74
C LEU A 888 -20.19 -31.16 45.95
N SER A 889 -20.38 -30.69 47.17
CA SER A 889 -20.32 -29.30 47.64
C SER A 889 -18.92 -28.66 47.65
N PHE A 890 -18.10 -28.89 46.61
CA PHE A 890 -16.75 -28.31 46.51
C PHE A 890 -16.43 -27.66 45.16
N LEU A 891 -17.29 -27.81 44.14
CA LEU A 891 -17.14 -27.15 42.85
C LEU A 891 -18.30 -26.15 42.69
N LYS A 892 -18.06 -24.86 42.95
CA LYS A 892 -18.93 -23.80 42.47
C LYS A 892 -19.04 -23.94 40.94
N SER A 893 -20.25 -24.06 40.40
CA SER A 893 -20.50 -23.68 39.01
C SER A 893 -19.98 -22.26 38.77
N ILE A 894 -19.80 -21.89 37.51
CA ILE A 894 -19.55 -20.48 37.15
C ILE A 894 -20.85 -19.70 37.41
N GLU A 895 -21.10 -19.32 38.68
CA GLU A 895 -22.21 -18.43 39.07
C GLU A 895 -22.09 -17.13 38.27
N GLY A 896 -23.12 -16.79 37.47
CA GLY A 896 -23.22 -15.50 36.79
C GLY A 896 -22.96 -15.48 35.28
N VAL A 897 -22.78 -16.62 34.60
CA VAL A 897 -22.76 -16.66 33.12
C VAL A 897 -24.18 -16.50 32.57
N ARG A 898 -24.37 -15.54 31.64
CA ARG A 898 -25.65 -15.33 30.96
C ARG A 898 -25.91 -16.46 29.97
N LYS A 899 -27.09 -17.08 30.03
CA LYS A 899 -27.54 -18.07 29.04
C LYS A 899 -27.59 -17.48 27.64
N ILE A 900 -27.33 -18.31 26.62
CA ILE A 900 -27.41 -17.90 25.23
C ILE A 900 -28.87 -17.60 24.85
N LYS A 901 -29.09 -16.50 24.13
CA LYS A 901 -30.43 -16.16 23.60
C LYS A 901 -30.74 -17.04 22.38
N HIS A 902 -32.02 -17.32 22.14
CA HIS A 902 -32.43 -18.08 20.96
C HIS A 902 -32.02 -17.35 19.67
N GLY A 903 -31.37 -18.05 18.73
CA GLY A 903 -30.88 -17.48 17.47
C GLY A 903 -29.58 -16.67 17.58
N TYR A 904 -29.01 -16.53 18.78
CA TYR A 904 -27.77 -15.77 18.98
C TYR A 904 -26.53 -16.57 18.57
N ASN A 905 -25.53 -15.91 17.99
CA ASN A 905 -24.32 -16.58 17.49
C ASN A 905 -23.50 -17.15 18.67
N PRO A 906 -23.28 -18.48 18.76
CA PRO A 906 -22.53 -19.10 19.85
C PRO A 906 -21.09 -18.60 19.96
N SER A 907 -20.45 -18.27 18.83
CA SER A 907 -19.07 -17.80 18.81
C SER A 907 -18.94 -16.39 19.42
N THR A 908 -19.87 -15.49 19.12
CA THR A 908 -19.96 -14.14 19.70
C THR A 908 -20.23 -14.23 21.21
N TRP A 909 -21.24 -15.01 21.58
CA TRP A 909 -21.63 -15.19 22.99
C TRP A 909 -20.48 -15.69 23.85
N MET A 910 -19.77 -16.71 23.38
CA MET A 910 -18.63 -17.29 24.09
C MET A 910 -17.51 -16.25 24.30
N LEU A 911 -17.19 -15.44 23.29
CA LEU A 911 -16.16 -14.38 23.41
C LEU A 911 -16.57 -13.27 24.37
N GLU A 912 -17.86 -12.93 24.44
CA GLU A 912 -18.40 -11.94 25.40
C GLU A 912 -18.33 -12.46 26.84
N VAL A 913 -18.79 -13.69 27.06
CA VAL A 913 -18.82 -14.34 28.39
C VAL A 913 -17.41 -14.55 28.94
N THR A 914 -16.44 -14.82 28.06
CA THR A 914 -15.04 -15.06 28.43
C THR A 914 -14.17 -13.79 28.38
N SER A 915 -14.80 -12.61 28.25
CA SER A 915 -14.10 -11.33 28.24
C SER A 915 -13.49 -10.98 29.60
N THR A 916 -12.40 -10.20 29.60
CA THR A 916 -11.72 -9.80 30.84
C THR A 916 -12.60 -8.98 31.78
N LEU A 917 -13.52 -8.18 31.22
CA LEU A 917 -14.47 -7.41 32.01
C LEU A 917 -15.45 -8.35 32.73
N GLN A 918 -15.97 -9.36 32.02
CA GLN A 918 -16.87 -10.33 32.61
C GLN A 918 -16.17 -11.20 33.65
N GLU A 919 -14.90 -11.57 33.42
CA GLU A 919 -14.05 -12.30 34.38
C GLU A 919 -13.86 -11.52 35.70
N GLN A 920 -13.71 -10.19 35.61
CA GLN A 920 -13.63 -9.30 36.78
C GLN A 920 -14.97 -9.16 37.51
N ILE A 921 -16.08 -9.09 36.77
CA ILE A 921 -17.43 -8.97 37.34
C ILE A 921 -17.85 -10.27 38.06
N THR A 922 -17.58 -11.43 37.46
CA THR A 922 -17.95 -12.74 38.04
C THR A 922 -16.93 -13.25 39.05
N GLY A 923 -15.69 -12.74 39.01
CA GLY A 923 -14.60 -13.19 39.88
C GLY A 923 -14.09 -14.60 39.57
N VAL A 924 -14.43 -15.18 38.41
CA VAL A 924 -14.09 -16.56 38.05
C VAL A 924 -12.89 -16.60 37.12
N ASN A 925 -11.84 -17.36 37.45
CA ASN A 925 -10.73 -17.58 36.52
C ASN A 925 -10.99 -18.80 35.61
N PHE A 926 -11.39 -18.55 34.37
CA PHE A 926 -11.73 -19.61 33.40
C PHE A 926 -10.57 -20.59 33.11
N THR A 927 -9.32 -20.15 33.25
CA THR A 927 -8.14 -21.03 33.06
C THR A 927 -8.11 -22.12 34.13
N GLN A 928 -8.41 -21.77 35.38
CA GLN A 928 -8.43 -22.74 36.48
C GLN A 928 -9.62 -23.70 36.36
N VAL A 929 -10.77 -23.21 35.91
CA VAL A 929 -11.93 -24.04 35.60
C VAL A 929 -11.57 -25.08 34.54
N TYR A 930 -10.90 -24.67 33.47
CA TYR A 930 -10.44 -25.60 32.43
C TYR A 930 -9.45 -26.64 32.97
N LYS A 931 -8.39 -26.22 33.68
CA LYS A 931 -7.38 -27.15 34.24
C LYS A 931 -7.98 -28.20 35.19
N ASN A 932 -9.06 -27.86 35.91
CA ASN A 932 -9.74 -28.77 36.82
C ASN A 932 -10.83 -29.63 36.14
N SER A 933 -11.17 -29.34 34.88
CA SER A 933 -12.24 -30.03 34.14
C SER A 933 -11.85 -31.44 33.68
N GLU A 934 -12.85 -32.29 33.48
CA GLU A 934 -12.67 -33.62 32.84
C GLU A 934 -12.14 -33.50 31.41
N LEU A 935 -12.50 -32.43 30.70
CA LEU A 935 -12.04 -32.15 29.34
C LEU A 935 -10.51 -32.00 29.29
N TYR A 936 -9.93 -31.26 30.24
CA TYR A 936 -8.47 -31.11 30.33
C TYR A 936 -7.76 -32.44 30.60
N ARG A 937 -8.29 -33.27 31.51
CA ARG A 937 -7.73 -34.62 31.77
C ARG A 937 -7.79 -35.51 30.54
N ARG A 938 -8.93 -35.50 29.82
CA ARG A 938 -9.10 -36.23 28.56
C ARG A 938 -8.07 -35.79 27.51
N ASN A 939 -7.86 -34.48 27.36
CA ASN A 939 -6.88 -33.94 26.42
C ASN A 939 -5.44 -34.32 26.80
N LYS A 940 -5.06 -34.26 28.08
CA LYS A 940 -3.73 -34.72 28.52
C LYS A 940 -3.51 -36.21 28.26
N ASN A 941 -4.52 -37.05 28.46
CA ASN A 941 -4.44 -38.48 28.11
C ASN A 941 -4.28 -38.69 26.60
N LEU A 942 -5.06 -37.97 25.78
CA LEU A 942 -4.98 -38.03 24.33
C LEU A 942 -3.61 -37.56 23.81
N ILE A 943 -3.06 -36.48 24.37
CA ILE A 943 -1.71 -36.01 24.04
C ILE A 943 -0.68 -37.08 24.37
N LYS A 944 -0.79 -37.76 25.51
CA LYS A 944 0.15 -38.82 25.92
C LYS A 944 0.08 -40.02 24.96
N GLU A 945 -1.12 -40.41 24.54
CA GLU A 945 -1.34 -41.48 23.54
C GLU A 945 -0.75 -41.10 22.18
N LEU A 946 -1.11 -39.93 21.65
CA LEU A 946 -0.64 -39.43 20.35
C LEU A 946 0.83 -38.98 20.35
N SER A 947 1.48 -38.85 21.50
CA SER A 947 2.93 -38.57 21.56
C SER A 947 3.77 -39.85 21.52
N THR A 948 3.16 -41.02 21.59
CA THR A 948 3.85 -42.29 21.37
C THR A 948 3.75 -42.74 19.90
N PRO A 949 4.86 -43.12 19.25
CA PRO A 949 4.83 -43.59 17.87
C PRO A 949 4.13 -44.96 17.78
N HIS A 950 3.32 -45.16 16.74
CA HIS A 950 2.66 -46.45 16.49
C HIS A 950 3.65 -47.48 15.94
N ASP A 951 3.42 -48.76 16.27
CA ASP A 951 4.22 -49.89 15.79
C ASP A 951 4.22 -49.96 14.25
N GLY A 952 5.40 -49.87 13.64
CA GLY A 952 5.59 -49.86 12.19
C GLY A 952 5.54 -48.47 11.53
N SER A 953 5.36 -47.38 12.30
CA SER A 953 5.52 -46.02 11.79
C SER A 953 7.00 -45.64 11.63
N SER A 954 7.31 -44.80 10.63
CA SER A 954 8.66 -44.30 10.36
C SER A 954 8.74 -42.80 10.61
N ASP A 955 9.83 -42.33 11.22
CA ASP A 955 10.09 -40.89 11.39
C ASP A 955 10.14 -40.18 10.02
N LEU A 956 9.56 -38.98 9.95
CA LEU A 956 9.51 -38.13 8.76
C LEU A 956 10.86 -37.45 8.54
N LEU A 957 11.87 -38.26 8.21
CA LEU A 957 13.23 -37.81 7.96
C LEU A 957 13.44 -37.50 6.49
N PHE A 958 13.70 -36.23 6.21
CA PHE A 958 14.10 -35.78 4.90
C PHE A 958 15.61 -35.55 4.86
N PRO A 959 16.33 -36.05 3.84
CA PRO A 959 17.78 -35.93 3.76
C PRO A 959 18.23 -34.49 3.50
N THR A 960 17.36 -33.66 2.93
CA THR A 960 17.62 -32.27 2.56
C THR A 960 16.53 -31.34 3.07
N LYS A 961 16.95 -30.13 3.44
CA LYS A 961 16.05 -29.04 3.82
C LYS A 961 15.05 -28.68 2.70
N TYR A 962 15.53 -28.60 1.46
CA TYR A 962 14.70 -28.30 0.28
C TYR A 962 14.38 -29.57 -0.52
N SER A 963 13.24 -29.60 -1.21
CA SER A 963 12.84 -30.75 -2.04
C SER A 963 13.70 -30.87 -3.31
N GLN A 964 14.03 -29.73 -3.93
CA GLN A 964 14.77 -29.67 -5.19
C GLN A 964 16.25 -29.28 -4.99
N SER A 965 17.10 -29.69 -5.93
CA SER A 965 18.52 -29.31 -5.96
C SER A 965 18.72 -27.82 -6.25
N PHE A 966 19.88 -27.28 -5.87
CA PHE A 966 20.21 -25.85 -6.05
C PHE A 966 20.04 -25.38 -7.51
N VAL A 967 20.48 -26.18 -8.48
CA VAL A 967 20.39 -25.82 -9.91
C VAL A 967 18.93 -25.72 -10.37
N ILE A 968 18.08 -26.66 -9.94
CA ILE A 968 16.65 -26.64 -10.26
C ILE A 968 15.97 -25.43 -9.60
N GLN A 969 16.36 -25.08 -8.37
CA GLN A 969 15.90 -23.85 -7.72
C GLN A 969 16.25 -22.61 -8.56
N CYS A 970 17.50 -22.50 -9.05
CA CYS A 970 17.92 -21.40 -9.90
C CYS A 970 17.10 -21.33 -11.21
N LEU A 971 16.87 -22.47 -11.86
CA LEU A 971 16.09 -22.54 -13.10
C LEU A 971 14.63 -22.16 -12.88
N ALA A 972 14.00 -22.61 -11.80
CA ALA A 972 12.63 -22.24 -11.46
C ALA A 972 12.51 -20.74 -11.15
N CYS A 973 13.42 -20.19 -10.34
CA CYS A 973 13.47 -18.76 -10.05
C CYS A 973 13.67 -17.93 -11.32
N LEU A 974 14.60 -18.32 -12.20
CA LEU A 974 14.83 -17.65 -13.48
C LEU A 974 13.60 -17.74 -14.39
N TRP A 975 12.90 -18.88 -14.43
CA TRP A 975 11.67 -19.03 -15.20
C TRP A 975 10.57 -18.08 -14.72
N LYS A 976 10.36 -18.00 -13.40
CA LYS A 976 9.41 -17.06 -12.77
C LYS A 976 9.78 -15.60 -13.10
N GLN A 977 11.03 -15.23 -12.88
CA GLN A 977 11.51 -13.87 -13.13
C GLN A 977 11.39 -13.47 -14.60
N ARG A 978 11.73 -14.39 -15.53
CA ARG A 978 11.55 -14.16 -16.98
C ARG A 978 10.11 -13.81 -17.33
N LEU A 979 9.13 -14.53 -16.77
CA LEU A 979 7.71 -14.25 -17.01
C LEU A 979 7.29 -12.91 -16.40
N SER A 980 7.70 -12.63 -15.16
CA SER A 980 7.36 -11.38 -14.48
C SER A 980 7.90 -10.15 -15.22
N TYR A 981 9.17 -10.18 -15.63
CA TYR A 981 9.78 -9.10 -16.40
C TYR A 981 9.13 -8.93 -17.77
N TRP A 982 8.95 -10.02 -18.52
CA TRP A 982 8.33 -9.97 -19.85
C TRP A 982 6.92 -9.38 -19.83
N ARG A 983 6.16 -9.63 -18.76
CA ARG A 983 4.80 -9.10 -18.53
C ARG A 983 4.77 -7.82 -17.70
N ASN A 984 5.91 -7.15 -17.54
CA ASN A 984 5.99 -5.78 -17.06
C ASN A 984 6.43 -4.81 -18.19
N PRO A 985 5.61 -4.61 -19.25
CA PRO A 985 5.93 -3.65 -20.30
C PRO A 985 6.20 -2.23 -19.81
N PRO A 986 5.51 -1.67 -18.79
CA PRO A 986 5.81 -0.32 -18.32
C PRO A 986 7.27 -0.15 -17.88
N TYR A 987 7.92 -1.20 -17.38
CA TYR A 987 9.35 -1.16 -17.08
C TYR A 987 10.21 -1.28 -18.35
N ILE A 988 10.02 -2.36 -19.12
CA ILE A 988 10.88 -2.68 -20.27
C ILE A 988 10.72 -1.69 -21.43
N ALA A 989 9.48 -1.39 -21.80
CA ALA A 989 9.14 -0.54 -22.94
C ALA A 989 9.60 0.91 -22.71
N VAL A 990 9.39 1.43 -21.49
CA VAL A 990 9.84 2.77 -21.11
C VAL A 990 11.37 2.83 -21.19
N ASN A 991 12.09 1.88 -20.59
CA ASN A 991 13.55 1.88 -20.62
C ASN A 991 14.12 1.82 -22.05
N PHE A 992 13.57 0.98 -22.94
CA PHE A 992 14.02 0.94 -24.34
C PHE A 992 13.66 2.20 -25.12
N PHE A 993 12.43 2.72 -24.97
CA PHE A 993 12.01 3.95 -25.63
C PHE A 993 12.91 5.12 -25.26
N PHE A 994 13.12 5.33 -23.95
CA PHE A 994 13.97 6.40 -23.47
C PHE A 994 15.43 6.20 -23.87
N THR A 995 15.93 4.96 -23.93
CA THR A 995 17.27 4.66 -24.46
C THR A 995 17.43 5.14 -25.90
N VAL A 996 16.46 4.87 -26.77
CA VAL A 996 16.49 5.34 -28.17
C VAL A 996 16.43 6.86 -28.23
N VAL A 997 15.52 7.49 -27.49
CA VAL A 997 15.37 8.96 -27.46
C VAL A 997 16.65 9.62 -26.97
N ILE A 998 17.24 9.13 -25.88
CA ILE A 998 18.51 9.62 -25.33
C ILE A 998 19.64 9.40 -26.32
N ALA A 999 19.72 8.24 -26.97
CA ALA A 999 20.75 7.95 -27.98
C ALA A 999 20.69 8.92 -29.17
N LEU A 1000 19.49 9.19 -29.68
CA LEU A 1000 19.28 10.12 -30.79
C LEU A 1000 19.59 11.56 -30.37
N LEU A 1001 19.17 11.97 -29.18
CA LEU A 1001 19.46 13.29 -28.63
C LEU A 1001 20.98 13.48 -28.46
N PHE A 1002 21.67 12.53 -27.83
CA PHE A 1002 23.13 12.59 -27.67
C PHE A 1002 23.87 12.54 -29.00
N GLY A 1003 23.45 11.64 -29.90
CA GLY A 1003 24.04 11.51 -31.23
C GLY A 1003 23.89 12.80 -32.06
N THR A 1004 22.74 13.48 -31.98
CA THR A 1004 22.51 14.75 -32.69
C THR A 1004 23.25 15.92 -32.04
N MET A 1005 23.27 16.00 -30.71
CA MET A 1005 23.99 17.05 -29.97
C MET A 1005 25.50 17.00 -30.22
N PHE A 1006 26.10 15.81 -30.09
CA PHE A 1006 27.55 15.61 -30.28
C PHE A 1006 27.92 15.17 -31.70
N TRP A 1007 27.11 15.56 -32.69
CA TRP A 1007 27.28 15.11 -34.06
C TRP A 1007 28.65 15.44 -34.63
N GLY A 1008 29.42 14.39 -34.95
CA GLY A 1008 30.76 14.48 -35.53
C GLY A 1008 31.81 15.11 -34.61
N VAL A 1009 31.56 15.23 -33.30
CA VAL A 1009 32.53 15.77 -32.33
C VAL A 1009 33.78 14.89 -32.24
N GLY A 1010 33.63 13.56 -32.33
CA GLY A 1010 34.75 12.62 -32.27
C GLY A 1010 35.77 12.77 -33.41
N ARG A 1011 35.41 13.46 -34.50
CA ARG A 1011 36.30 13.78 -35.62
C ARG A 1011 37.18 15.02 -35.37
N LYS A 1012 36.77 15.91 -34.46
CA LYS A 1012 37.46 17.18 -34.17
C LYS A 1012 38.46 16.97 -33.02
N ARG A 1013 39.70 16.58 -33.37
CA ARG A 1013 40.77 16.30 -32.37
C ARG A 1013 41.86 17.39 -32.28
N GLN A 1014 41.77 18.42 -33.11
CA GLN A 1014 42.84 19.42 -33.26
C GLN A 1014 42.80 20.56 -32.23
N SER A 1015 41.69 20.72 -31.50
CA SER A 1015 41.53 21.74 -30.46
C SER A 1015 41.36 21.09 -29.09
N GLN A 1016 42.02 21.65 -28.07
CA GLN A 1016 41.91 21.20 -26.67
C GLN A 1016 40.43 21.24 -26.20
N GLN A 1017 39.66 22.25 -26.62
CA GLN A 1017 38.23 22.35 -26.31
C GLN A 1017 37.43 21.21 -26.94
N ALA A 1018 37.71 20.85 -28.20
CA ALA A 1018 37.01 19.76 -28.87
C ALA A 1018 37.32 18.38 -28.26
N LEU A 1019 38.56 18.18 -27.77
CA LEU A 1019 38.94 16.97 -27.03
C LEU A 1019 38.22 16.89 -25.67
N LEU A 1020 38.12 18.02 -24.96
CA LEU A 1020 37.35 18.12 -23.71
C LEU A 1020 35.86 17.86 -23.94
N SER A 1021 35.27 18.40 -25.01
CA SER A 1021 33.88 18.11 -25.41
C SER A 1021 33.68 16.63 -25.71
N ALA A 1022 34.64 15.97 -26.37
CA ALA A 1022 34.60 14.53 -26.63
C ALA A 1022 34.71 13.69 -25.33
N MET A 1023 35.64 14.01 -24.44
CA MET A 1023 35.77 13.31 -23.14
C MET A 1023 34.54 13.55 -22.25
N GLY A 1024 34.05 14.79 -22.19
CA GLY A 1024 32.86 15.17 -21.45
C GLY A 1024 31.62 14.42 -21.94
N SER A 1025 31.47 14.25 -23.26
CA SER A 1025 30.36 13.47 -23.83
C SER A 1025 30.40 11.98 -23.47
N MET A 1026 31.59 11.36 -23.41
CA MET A 1026 31.74 9.98 -22.94
C MET A 1026 31.39 9.85 -21.45
N TYR A 1027 31.85 10.79 -20.62
CA TYR A 1027 31.52 10.81 -19.20
C TYR A 1027 30.02 11.01 -18.94
N SER A 1028 29.40 11.99 -19.61
CA SER A 1028 27.97 12.26 -19.50
C SER A 1028 27.15 11.04 -19.88
N THR A 1029 27.47 10.40 -21.00
CA THR A 1029 26.82 9.18 -21.49
C THR A 1029 26.68 8.10 -20.41
N CYS A 1030 27.73 7.84 -19.63
CA CYS A 1030 27.70 6.82 -18.58
C CYS A 1030 26.68 7.14 -17.47
N PHE A 1031 26.63 8.38 -17.00
CA PHE A 1031 25.69 8.80 -15.95
C PHE A 1031 24.26 8.92 -16.47
N THR A 1032 24.12 9.48 -17.67
CA THR A 1032 22.85 9.72 -18.33
C THR A 1032 22.02 8.46 -18.53
N LEU A 1033 22.66 7.34 -18.84
CA LEU A 1033 21.98 6.08 -19.10
C LEU A 1033 22.03 5.13 -17.89
N GLY A 1034 23.08 5.24 -17.08
CA GLY A 1034 23.25 4.45 -15.87
C GLY A 1034 22.27 4.80 -14.76
N VAL A 1035 22.16 6.08 -14.39
CA VAL A 1035 21.30 6.51 -13.27
C VAL A 1035 19.82 6.12 -13.48
N PRO A 1036 19.22 6.30 -14.69
CA PRO A 1036 17.86 5.84 -14.95
C PRO A 1036 17.63 4.34 -14.86
N ASN A 1037 18.61 3.55 -15.27
CA ASN A 1037 18.53 2.10 -15.11
C ASN A 1037 18.56 1.70 -13.63
N SER A 1038 19.33 2.42 -12.81
CA SER A 1038 19.37 2.22 -11.36
C SER A 1038 18.05 2.59 -10.67
N SER A 1039 17.39 3.68 -11.08
CA SER A 1039 16.17 4.15 -10.42
C SER A 1039 14.92 3.40 -10.87
N SER A 1040 14.83 3.04 -12.16
CA SER A 1040 13.68 2.33 -12.73
C SER A 1040 13.52 0.90 -12.22
N VAL A 1041 14.62 0.22 -11.87
CA VAL A 1041 14.58 -1.19 -11.40
C VAL A 1041 14.08 -1.31 -9.95
N GLN A 1042 14.36 -0.31 -9.10
CA GLN A 1042 14.01 -0.33 -7.66
C GLN A 1042 12.54 -0.72 -7.35
N PRO A 1043 11.51 -0.09 -7.95
CA PRO A 1043 10.12 -0.44 -7.66
C PRO A 1043 9.76 -1.87 -8.09
N VAL A 1044 10.37 -2.39 -9.16
CA VAL A 1044 10.15 -3.77 -9.63
C VAL A 1044 10.73 -4.77 -8.62
N VAL A 1045 11.94 -4.50 -8.14
CA VAL A 1045 12.59 -5.32 -7.09
C VAL A 1045 11.80 -5.28 -5.79
N ASN A 1046 11.29 -4.11 -5.40
CA ASN A 1046 10.54 -3.94 -4.16
C ASN A 1046 9.29 -4.82 -4.13
N ILE A 1047 8.55 -4.91 -5.25
CA ILE A 1047 7.35 -5.74 -5.37
C ILE A 1047 7.71 -7.23 -5.31
N GLU A 1048 8.71 -7.70 -6.07
CA GLU A 1048 9.07 -9.13 -6.05
C GLU A 1048 9.75 -9.55 -4.73
N ARG A 1049 10.40 -8.62 -4.03
CA ARG A 1049 11.03 -8.87 -2.73
C ARG A 1049 10.01 -9.23 -1.64
N THR A 1050 8.84 -8.58 -1.61
CA THR A 1050 7.78 -8.94 -0.64
C THR A 1050 7.30 -10.37 -0.86
N VAL A 1051 7.16 -10.78 -2.12
CA VAL A 1051 6.84 -12.15 -2.51
C VAL A 1051 7.96 -13.12 -2.11
N PHE A 1052 9.23 -12.76 -2.35
CA PHE A 1052 10.39 -13.55 -1.93
C PHE A 1052 10.40 -13.84 -0.42
N TYR A 1053 10.06 -12.85 0.42
CA TYR A 1053 10.02 -13.07 1.87
C TYR A 1053 8.97 -14.11 2.28
N ARG A 1054 7.79 -14.07 1.67
CA ARG A 1054 6.75 -15.09 1.89
C ARG A 1054 7.21 -16.47 1.41
N GLU A 1055 7.78 -16.57 0.20
CA GLU A 1055 8.29 -17.83 -0.36
C GLU A 1055 9.45 -18.42 0.47
N ARG A 1056 10.32 -17.55 1.00
CA ARG A 1056 11.41 -17.93 1.92
C ARG A 1056 10.86 -18.45 3.25
N ALA A 1057 9.80 -17.83 3.78
CA ALA A 1057 9.18 -18.25 5.01
C ALA A 1057 8.47 -19.62 4.87
N SER A 1058 7.97 -19.96 3.69
CA SER A 1058 7.52 -21.32 3.33
C SER A 1058 8.65 -22.29 2.96
N HIS A 1059 9.92 -21.88 3.08
CA HIS A 1059 11.12 -22.67 2.75
C HIS A 1059 11.10 -23.33 1.36
N MET A 1060 10.61 -22.60 0.34
CA MET A 1060 10.51 -23.11 -1.03
C MET A 1060 11.90 -23.28 -1.69
N TYR A 1061 12.80 -22.33 -1.46
CA TYR A 1061 14.14 -22.28 -2.03
C TYR A 1061 15.09 -21.44 -1.17
N SER A 1062 16.39 -21.56 -1.41
CA SER A 1062 17.41 -20.77 -0.71
C SER A 1062 17.53 -19.33 -1.26
N PRO A 1063 18.07 -18.34 -0.51
CA PRO A 1063 18.13 -16.95 -1.00
C PRO A 1063 18.94 -16.74 -2.30
N LEU A 1064 20.01 -17.53 -2.49
CA LEU A 1064 20.95 -17.35 -3.60
C LEU A 1064 20.33 -17.62 -4.99
N PRO A 1065 19.55 -18.69 -5.22
CA PRO A 1065 18.80 -18.92 -6.47
C PRO A 1065 17.93 -17.75 -6.94
N TYR A 1066 17.26 -17.07 -6.00
CA TYR A 1066 16.46 -15.89 -6.34
C TYR A 1066 17.34 -14.72 -6.77
N ALA A 1067 18.40 -14.42 -6.02
CA ALA A 1067 19.33 -13.35 -6.36
C ALA A 1067 19.99 -13.60 -7.73
N LEU A 1068 20.42 -14.84 -8.01
CA LEU A 1068 20.97 -15.22 -9.31
C LEU A 1068 19.94 -15.10 -10.43
N GLY A 1069 18.70 -15.57 -10.22
CA GLY A 1069 17.63 -15.45 -11.19
C GLY A 1069 17.31 -13.99 -11.54
N GLN A 1070 17.31 -13.11 -10.54
CA GLN A 1070 17.07 -11.67 -10.70
C GLN A 1070 18.22 -10.96 -11.42
N VAL A 1071 19.48 -11.34 -11.18
CA VAL A 1071 20.62 -10.79 -11.91
C VAL A 1071 20.63 -11.26 -13.37
N VAL A 1072 20.42 -12.56 -13.59
CA VAL A 1072 20.53 -13.18 -14.92
C VAL A 1072 19.42 -12.73 -15.86
N VAL A 1073 18.20 -12.47 -15.37
CA VAL A 1073 17.09 -12.03 -16.23
C VAL A 1073 17.34 -10.65 -16.86
N GLU A 1074 18.20 -9.83 -16.24
CA GLU A 1074 18.47 -8.44 -16.64
C GLU A 1074 19.58 -8.31 -17.68
N LEU A 1075 20.55 -9.23 -17.68
CA LEU A 1075 21.69 -9.21 -18.60
C LEU A 1075 21.27 -9.10 -20.09
N PRO A 1076 20.27 -9.86 -20.60
CA PRO A 1076 19.85 -9.75 -21.99
C PRO A 1076 19.22 -8.38 -22.33
N TYR A 1077 18.45 -7.80 -21.41
CA TYR A 1077 17.82 -6.50 -21.62
C TYR A 1077 18.86 -5.38 -21.61
N ILE A 1078 19.81 -5.41 -20.67
CA ILE A 1078 20.95 -4.48 -20.61
C ILE A 1078 21.81 -4.60 -21.86
N PHE A 1079 22.07 -5.82 -22.34
CA PHE A 1079 22.83 -6.04 -23.57
C PHE A 1079 22.15 -5.41 -24.78
N LEU A 1080 20.84 -5.65 -24.96
CA LEU A 1080 20.07 -5.05 -26.04
C LEU A 1080 20.02 -3.53 -25.94
N GLN A 1081 19.87 -2.99 -24.73
CA GLN A 1081 19.88 -1.54 -24.47
C GLN A 1081 21.23 -0.92 -24.84
N THR A 1082 22.32 -1.58 -24.43
CA THR A 1082 23.68 -1.17 -24.78
C THR A 1082 23.88 -1.18 -26.30
N LEU A 1083 23.39 -2.21 -26.98
CA LEU A 1083 23.52 -2.35 -28.43
C LEU A 1083 22.81 -1.21 -29.16
N ILE A 1084 21.56 -0.94 -28.80
CA ILE A 1084 20.76 0.14 -29.40
C ILE A 1084 21.46 1.48 -29.19
N TYR A 1085 21.80 1.79 -27.94
CA TYR A 1085 22.45 3.05 -27.61
C TYR A 1085 23.81 3.20 -28.31
N GLY A 1086 24.65 2.18 -28.16
CA GLY A 1086 26.03 2.22 -28.61
C GLY A 1086 26.15 2.30 -30.13
N VAL A 1087 25.32 1.59 -30.89
CA VAL A 1087 25.31 1.69 -32.37
C VAL A 1087 24.94 3.10 -32.82
N ILE A 1088 23.87 3.68 -32.26
CA ILE A 1088 23.39 5.01 -32.65
C ILE A 1088 24.44 6.08 -32.31
N VAL A 1089 24.88 6.11 -31.05
CA VAL A 1089 25.75 7.17 -30.53
C VAL A 1089 27.16 7.08 -31.13
N TYR A 1090 27.75 5.89 -31.20
CA TYR A 1090 29.07 5.70 -31.79
C TYR A 1090 29.12 6.16 -33.25
N SER A 1091 28.04 5.87 -34.00
CA SER A 1091 27.89 6.28 -35.39
C SER A 1091 27.77 7.79 -35.55
N MET A 1092 26.84 8.41 -34.82
CA MET A 1092 26.51 9.83 -34.97
C MET A 1092 27.61 10.76 -34.41
N MET A 1093 28.29 10.35 -33.34
CA MET A 1093 29.43 11.11 -32.80
C MET A 1093 30.67 11.07 -33.71
N GLY A 1094 30.73 10.08 -34.61
CA GLY A 1094 31.81 9.94 -35.58
C GLY A 1094 33.12 9.50 -34.93
N TYR A 1095 33.06 8.54 -34.01
CA TYR A 1095 34.26 7.88 -33.49
C TYR A 1095 34.98 7.06 -34.57
N GLU A 1096 36.21 6.63 -34.26
CA GLU A 1096 37.04 5.88 -35.20
C GLU A 1096 36.47 4.48 -35.41
N TRP A 1097 35.89 4.25 -36.60
CA TRP A 1097 35.31 2.98 -37.00
C TRP A 1097 36.36 1.90 -37.21
N THR A 1098 36.82 1.28 -36.13
CA THR A 1098 37.52 0.00 -36.15
C THR A 1098 36.76 -1.00 -35.30
N CYS A 1099 36.67 -2.25 -35.78
CA CYS A 1099 35.93 -3.30 -35.06
C CYS A 1099 36.40 -3.42 -33.60
N THR A 1100 37.71 -3.38 -33.38
CA THR A 1100 38.30 -3.47 -32.03
C THR A 1100 37.86 -2.33 -31.12
N LYS A 1101 37.88 -1.07 -31.58
CA LYS A 1101 37.49 0.09 -30.75
C LYS A 1101 35.98 0.09 -30.47
N PHE A 1102 35.17 -0.32 -31.45
CA PHE A 1102 33.73 -0.45 -31.27
C PHE A 1102 33.38 -1.52 -30.23
N PHE A 1103 33.97 -2.71 -30.30
CA PHE A 1103 33.73 -3.77 -29.31
C PHE A 1103 34.21 -3.37 -27.91
N TRP A 1104 35.32 -2.65 -27.77
CA TRP A 1104 35.74 -2.11 -26.48
C TRP A 1104 34.75 -1.08 -25.92
N TYR A 1105 34.26 -0.18 -26.75
CA TYR A 1105 33.23 0.79 -26.35
C TYR A 1105 31.95 0.07 -25.88
N MET A 1106 31.48 -0.92 -26.65
CA MET A 1106 30.34 -1.76 -26.30
C MET A 1106 30.55 -2.52 -25.00
N PHE A 1107 31.75 -3.08 -24.79
CA PHE A 1107 32.12 -3.77 -23.56
C PHE A 1107 32.03 -2.84 -22.35
N PHE A 1108 32.70 -1.68 -22.39
CA PHE A 1108 32.66 -0.74 -21.27
C PHE A 1108 31.24 -0.25 -20.97
N MET A 1109 30.48 0.12 -22.01
CA MET A 1109 29.10 0.56 -21.82
C MET A 1109 28.23 -0.53 -21.20
N TYR A 1110 28.35 -1.78 -21.66
CA TYR A 1110 27.58 -2.90 -21.10
C TYR A 1110 27.84 -3.09 -19.60
N PHE A 1111 29.12 -3.16 -19.20
CA PHE A 1111 29.49 -3.35 -17.79
C PHE A 1111 29.15 -2.13 -16.92
N THR A 1112 29.22 -0.91 -17.46
CA THR A 1112 28.77 0.29 -16.76
C THR A 1112 27.26 0.23 -16.48
N LEU A 1113 26.44 -0.15 -17.47
CA LEU A 1113 25.00 -0.28 -17.26
C LEU A 1113 24.63 -1.44 -16.34
N SER A 1114 25.35 -2.56 -16.42
CA SER A 1114 25.21 -3.65 -15.44
C SER A 1114 25.52 -3.17 -14.03
N TYR A 1115 26.61 -2.42 -13.83
CA TYR A 1115 26.96 -1.85 -12.53
C TYR A 1115 25.84 -0.98 -11.97
N PHE A 1116 25.31 -0.02 -12.74
CA PHE A 1116 24.24 0.85 -12.27
C PHE A 1116 22.94 0.09 -11.98
N THR A 1117 22.60 -0.90 -12.81
CA THR A 1117 21.38 -1.69 -12.61
C THR A 1117 21.49 -2.52 -11.31
N PHE A 1118 22.62 -3.17 -11.07
CA PHE A 1118 22.84 -3.94 -9.84
C PHE A 1118 22.96 -3.04 -8.60
N TYR A 1119 23.57 -1.87 -8.74
CA TYR A 1119 23.54 -0.85 -7.70
C TYR A 1119 22.09 -0.44 -7.37
N GLY A 1120 21.24 -0.26 -8.38
CA GLY A 1120 19.81 0.01 -8.21
C GLY A 1120 19.07 -1.10 -7.47
N MET A 1121 19.33 -2.37 -7.81
CA MET A 1121 18.76 -3.52 -7.10
C MET A 1121 19.19 -3.59 -5.63
N MET A 1122 20.46 -3.28 -5.35
CA MET A 1122 20.99 -3.22 -3.99
C MET A 1122 20.39 -2.02 -3.22
N ALA A 1123 20.29 -0.87 -3.87
CA ALA A 1123 19.74 0.36 -3.30
C ALA A 1123 18.22 0.31 -3.09
N ALA A 1124 17.53 -0.64 -3.73
CA ALA A 1124 16.13 -0.94 -3.44
C ALA A 1124 15.91 -1.44 -2.00
N ASP A 1125 16.96 -1.64 -1.20
CA ASP A 1125 16.90 -2.10 0.18
C ASP A 1125 16.43 -1.03 1.19
N ASP A 1126 15.32 -0.35 0.87
CA ASP A 1126 14.52 0.39 1.85
C ASP A 1126 13.46 -0.54 2.47
N LYS A 1127 13.21 -0.34 3.77
CA LYS A 1127 12.77 -1.34 4.79
C LYS A 1127 11.44 -2.09 4.56
N PHE A 1128 11.32 -3.20 5.29
CA PHE A 1128 10.22 -4.20 5.33
C PHE A 1128 8.81 -3.68 5.67
N ASP A 1129 7.81 -4.31 5.05
CA ASP A 1129 6.37 -4.26 5.37
C ASP A 1129 5.96 -4.87 6.73
N ASN A 1130 6.89 -5.46 7.50
CA ASN A 1130 6.57 -6.30 8.66
C ASN A 1130 6.82 -5.68 10.05
N GLY A 1131 6.79 -4.35 10.19
CA GLY A 1131 6.67 -3.69 11.50
C GLY A 1131 7.81 -3.92 12.52
N VAL A 1132 8.91 -4.56 12.11
CA VAL A 1132 10.16 -4.72 12.87
C VAL A 1132 11.19 -3.76 12.33
N ARG A 1133 11.87 -3.01 13.20
CA ARG A 1133 12.93 -2.08 12.77
C ARG A 1133 14.09 -2.89 12.20
N VAL A 1134 14.71 -2.41 11.12
CA VAL A 1134 15.96 -3.00 10.59
C VAL A 1134 17.04 -3.13 11.66
N SER A 1135 17.08 -2.22 12.64
CA SER A 1135 17.94 -2.33 13.82
C SER A 1135 17.69 -3.63 14.60
N ASP A 1136 16.43 -3.96 14.84
CA ASP A 1136 16.03 -5.07 15.70
C ASP A 1136 16.21 -6.41 14.96
N PHE A 1137 16.06 -6.43 13.63
CA PHE A 1137 16.33 -7.61 12.80
C PHE A 1137 17.83 -7.87 12.60
N VAL A 1138 18.63 -6.82 12.40
CA VAL A 1138 20.09 -6.92 12.22
C VAL A 1138 20.76 -7.33 13.54
N GLU A 1139 20.29 -6.82 14.67
CA GLU A 1139 20.76 -7.19 16.01
C GLU A 1139 20.34 -8.62 16.39
N SER A 1140 19.09 -9.02 16.11
CA SER A 1140 18.58 -10.35 16.52
C SER A 1140 18.94 -11.50 15.57
N TYR A 1141 19.13 -11.24 14.27
CA TYR A 1141 19.29 -12.31 13.27
C TYR A 1141 20.74 -12.46 12.77
N PHE A 1142 21.52 -11.39 12.76
CA PHE A 1142 22.94 -11.42 12.38
C PHE A 1142 23.89 -11.19 13.58
N GLY A 1143 23.36 -10.85 14.76
CA GLY A 1143 24.19 -10.55 15.94
C GLY A 1143 25.00 -9.26 15.80
N TYR A 1144 24.59 -8.34 14.92
CA TYR A 1144 25.29 -7.08 14.72
C TYR A 1144 24.96 -6.11 15.86
N ASN A 1145 25.99 -5.77 16.64
CA ASN A 1145 25.89 -4.82 17.73
C ASN A 1145 25.77 -3.38 17.16
N LEU A 1146 24.74 -2.61 17.56
CA LEU A 1146 24.58 -1.21 17.14
C LEU A 1146 25.77 -0.32 17.56
N ASP A 1147 26.52 -0.76 18.58
CA ASP A 1147 27.79 -0.17 18.98
C ASP A 1147 28.89 -0.30 17.92
N LEU A 1148 28.70 -1.07 16.85
CA LEU A 1148 29.59 -1.16 15.68
C LEU A 1148 29.06 -0.36 14.49
N LEU A 1149 27.88 0.27 14.57
CA LEU A 1149 27.33 1.07 13.48
C LEU A 1149 28.23 2.26 13.15
N TRP A 1150 28.89 2.86 14.16
CA TRP A 1150 29.91 3.87 13.93
C TRP A 1150 31.16 3.27 13.27
N VAL A 1151 31.51 2.01 13.55
CA VAL A 1151 32.60 1.30 12.86
C VAL A 1151 32.24 0.98 11.41
N ALA A 1152 30.99 0.62 11.13
CA ALA A 1152 30.48 0.42 9.77
C ALA A 1152 30.38 1.74 9.00
N ALA A 1153 29.94 2.82 9.65
CA ALA A 1153 29.96 4.17 9.07
C ALA A 1153 31.41 4.61 8.81
N MET A 1154 32.32 4.37 9.75
CA MET A 1154 33.75 4.58 9.57
C MET A 1154 34.32 3.68 8.46
N ALA A 1155 33.83 2.46 8.26
CA ALA A 1155 34.24 1.57 7.18
C ALA A 1155 33.71 2.04 5.82
N VAL A 1156 32.47 2.53 5.73
CA VAL A 1156 31.89 3.13 4.52
C VAL A 1156 32.60 4.44 4.17
N VAL A 1157 32.87 5.29 5.16
CA VAL A 1157 33.70 6.50 5.00
C VAL A 1157 35.12 6.10 4.62
N SER A 1158 35.69 5.05 5.23
CA SER A 1158 37.01 4.53 4.88
C SER A 1158 37.04 3.91 3.48
N PHE A 1159 35.98 3.28 3.00
CA PHE A 1159 35.87 2.81 1.62
C PHE A 1159 35.76 3.99 0.67
N ALA A 1160 34.98 5.02 0.99
CA ALA A 1160 34.91 6.24 0.18
C ALA A 1160 36.27 6.96 0.13
N ILE A 1161 36.98 7.06 1.25
CA ILE A 1161 38.33 7.61 1.34
C ILE A 1161 39.33 6.71 0.61
N LEU A 1162 39.24 5.38 0.76
CA LEU A 1162 40.08 4.40 0.05
C LEU A 1162 39.85 4.50 -1.45
N PHE A 1163 38.61 4.63 -1.91
CA PHE A 1163 38.29 4.84 -3.33
C PHE A 1163 38.77 6.21 -3.81
N ALA A 1164 38.66 7.27 -3.01
CA ALA A 1164 39.21 8.58 -3.35
C ALA A 1164 40.74 8.58 -3.41
N ILE A 1165 41.40 7.86 -2.49
CA ILE A 1165 42.86 7.66 -2.48
C ILE A 1165 43.28 6.75 -3.63
N LEU A 1166 42.57 5.65 -3.89
CA LEU A 1166 42.82 4.78 -5.04
C LEU A 1166 42.59 5.52 -6.34
N PHE A 1167 41.59 6.39 -6.43
CA PHE A 1167 41.34 7.25 -7.59
C PHE A 1167 42.45 8.28 -7.78
N GLY A 1168 42.87 8.96 -6.70
CA GLY A 1168 44.02 9.88 -6.73
C GLY A 1168 45.36 9.18 -7.01
N PHE A 1169 45.55 7.98 -6.48
CA PHE A 1169 46.71 7.12 -6.73
C PHE A 1169 46.69 6.57 -8.15
N SER A 1170 45.52 6.22 -8.68
CA SER A 1170 45.32 5.82 -10.08
C SER A 1170 45.61 6.98 -11.02
N LEU A 1171 45.20 8.21 -10.70
CA LEU A 1171 45.59 9.42 -11.44
C LEU A 1171 47.11 9.65 -11.41
N LYS A 1172 47.77 9.34 -10.29
CA LYS A 1172 49.23 9.47 -10.14
C LYS A 1172 50.01 8.36 -10.87
N LEU A 1173 49.53 7.12 -10.86
CA LEU A 1173 50.17 5.95 -11.49
C LEU A 1173 49.86 5.84 -12.99
N PHE A 1174 48.60 6.08 -13.38
CA PHE A 1174 48.17 6.17 -14.77
C PHE A 1174 48.32 7.60 -15.26
N ASN A 1175 49.55 8.09 -15.26
CA ASN A 1175 49.92 9.35 -15.89
C ASN A 1175 49.79 9.21 -17.42
N PHE A 1176 48.58 9.38 -17.94
CA PHE A 1176 48.22 9.22 -19.36
C PHE A 1176 48.92 10.23 -20.29
N GLN A 1177 49.67 11.19 -19.74
CA GLN A 1177 50.47 12.14 -20.52
C GLN A 1177 51.87 11.63 -20.91
N LYS A 1178 52.30 10.45 -20.43
CA LYS A 1178 53.63 9.90 -20.75
C LYS A 1178 53.62 8.56 -21.52
N ARG A 1179 52.50 8.18 -22.13
CA ARG A 1179 52.45 7.12 -23.15
C ARG A 1179 51.67 7.55 -24.37
#